data_AF-A0A803PDD3-F1
#
_entry.id   AF-A0A803PDD3-F1
#
_cell.length_a   1.000
_cell.length_b   1.000
_cell.length_c   1.000
_cell.angle_alpha   90.00
_cell.angle_beta   90.00
_cell.angle_gamma   90.00
#
_symmetry.space_group_name_H-M   'P 1'
#
loop_
_entity.id
_entity.type
_entity.pdbx_description
1 polymer ?
#
loop_
_entity_poly.entity_id
_entity_poly.type
_entity_poly.pdbx_seq_one_letter_code
_entity_poly.pdbx_strand_id
1 'polypeptide(L)'
;MGLLLNGTVQGVISPSCGLRQGDPLSPDLFIIAADVLSRLLMTKNEAASVKEANNFLKCFDEYCAWSGQAVNYQKSTVYFTQGVPSNKAKEIMNILGMKRMQNDSIYLGLPLFRSFKRSKDLNFLVDKVMKRVKSWKTRLLSKAGRACLIQSVGSSLATYVAASDVIPKTIARKVDKELTDFWKIETINSAFILKWGWKALTDKESVWGTIIQNKYLNHRNFFDVEINSRDSSFWKSILKSRSLLLNHVCRKIGNGKETSIWFDLWVPSANRSPTPLLDATHGVAWVNQFITEDDCWDEEMIKNWFNRADTKAILNIQLPQDDVKDDWLWMGEPSGLFSIKSACRFVKGENSATSVNPKWKMIWNSKVHPRLKLIWWQMERNAFPTRGKLSCVMELNSICCPVGGEETETFFHLMWKCTYAKALWFNSSLGLRVELVDAHDWEQWKNWFLEDTNRPPNITFLEIMVIALCVMEAMWKERNSVVHGQSKNSIWQVLSNINRKIREQLHVVSNAVEDFCAWSPPPASWLCCNCDVSCDDEGMVVATVVRDDQGRIVTIKTERNHLTDPLIGEVVAVCMAAKLMIDKKVAHVVFQSDNIETVKAFSNATDRDCNFKLVNLRSRFQQLCKGFQNWEVGHVPRRCNFMAHNIAKWARENSVTGIILCSDLTAEVLSDYVEWNKHAG
;
A
#
# COMPACT_ATOMS: atom_id res chain seq x y z
N MET A 1 -1.80 39.72 19.79
CA MET A 1 -3.00 39.51 18.92
C MET A 1 -3.77 40.83 18.90
N GLY A 2 -4.07 41.40 17.73
CA GLY A 2 -4.78 42.70 17.64
C GLY A 2 -6.26 42.56 18.01
N LEU A 3 -6.75 43.41 18.91
CA LEU A 3 -8.17 43.50 19.25
C LEU A 3 -8.87 44.31 18.16
N LEU A 4 -9.73 43.64 17.39
CA LEU A 4 -10.59 44.28 16.39
C LEU A 4 -11.91 44.67 17.05
N LEU A 5 -12.14 45.98 17.16
CA LEU A 5 -13.41 46.56 17.58
C LEU A 5 -13.97 47.35 16.40
N ASN A 6 -15.15 46.95 15.92
CA ASN A 6 -15.82 47.53 14.75
C ASN A 6 -14.92 47.59 13.48
N GLY A 7 -14.12 46.55 13.25
CA GLY A 7 -13.23 46.46 12.08
C GLY A 7 -11.94 47.29 12.18
N THR A 8 -11.73 48.02 13.28
CA THR A 8 -10.49 48.77 13.55
C THR A 8 -9.68 48.11 14.66
N VAL A 9 -8.35 48.04 14.50
CA VAL A 9 -7.45 47.50 15.52
C VAL A 9 -7.31 48.55 16.63
N GLN A 10 -7.91 48.30 17.79
CA GLN A 10 -7.96 49.24 18.92
C GLN A 10 -6.94 48.92 20.03
N GLY A 11 -6.13 47.86 19.87
CA GLY A 11 -5.09 47.49 20.83
C GLY A 11 -4.46 46.14 20.54
N VAL A 12 -3.42 45.79 21.29
CA VAL A 12 -2.73 44.50 21.19
C VAL A 12 -2.76 43.80 22.54
N ILE A 13 -3.30 42.58 22.58
CA ILE A 13 -3.15 41.70 23.73
C ILE A 13 -1.80 41.00 23.60
N SER A 14 -0.93 41.22 24.59
CA SER A 14 0.34 40.52 24.78
C SER A 14 0.15 39.43 25.85
N PRO A 15 -0.01 38.14 25.46
CA PRO A 15 -0.15 37.07 26.44
C PRO A 15 1.14 36.91 27.24
N SER A 16 1.02 36.82 28.57
CA SER A 16 2.15 36.60 29.48
C SER A 16 2.46 35.12 29.71
N CYS A 17 1.52 34.22 29.39
CA CYS A 17 1.68 32.78 29.51
C CYS A 17 0.88 32.03 28.43
N GLY A 18 1.29 30.78 28.18
CA GLY A 18 0.62 29.85 27.28
C GLY A 18 1.13 29.87 25.85
N LEU A 19 1.11 28.69 25.22
CA LEU A 19 1.41 28.51 23.81
C LEU A 19 0.14 28.70 22.98
N ARG A 20 0.28 29.24 21.76
CA ARG A 20 -0.86 29.52 20.89
C ARG A 20 -1.46 28.23 20.34
N GLN A 21 -2.71 27.94 20.67
CA GLN A 21 -3.43 26.79 20.08
C GLN A 21 -3.68 27.03 18.58
N GLY A 22 -3.31 26.05 17.76
CA GLY A 22 -3.36 26.14 16.29
C GLY A 22 -2.10 26.69 15.63
N ASP A 23 -1.10 27.08 16.42
CA ASP A 23 0.25 27.31 15.91
C ASP A 23 0.98 25.96 15.71
N PRO A 24 1.69 25.75 14.58
CA PRO A 24 2.31 24.48 14.28
C PRO A 24 3.47 24.09 15.21
N LEU A 25 4.12 25.05 15.89
CA LEU A 25 5.24 24.77 16.81
C LEU A 25 4.78 24.48 18.24
N SER A 26 3.61 24.98 18.63
CA SER A 26 3.07 24.79 19.98
C SER A 26 3.03 23.33 20.46
N PRO A 27 2.64 22.32 19.63
CA PRO A 27 2.66 20.92 20.06
C PRO A 27 4.06 20.41 20.42
N ASP A 28 5.08 20.75 19.62
CA ASP A 28 6.45 20.28 19.84
C ASP A 28 7.05 20.91 21.10
N LEU A 29 6.85 22.20 21.29
CA LEU A 29 7.25 22.92 22.51
C LEU A 29 6.58 22.34 23.77
N PHE A 30 5.30 21.95 23.66
CA PHE A 30 4.60 21.28 24.75
C PHE A 30 5.20 19.90 25.06
N ILE A 31 5.55 19.12 24.03
CA ILE A 31 6.17 17.79 24.19
C ILE A 31 7.56 17.92 24.84
N ILE A 32 8.38 18.90 24.42
CA ILE A 32 9.70 19.16 25.00
C ILE A 32 9.58 19.45 26.50
N ALA A 33 8.62 20.30 26.89
CA ALA A 33 8.37 20.56 28.30
C ALA A 33 7.93 19.28 29.04
N ALA A 34 6.99 18.51 28.47
CA ALA A 34 6.48 17.28 29.07
C ALA A 34 7.54 16.16 29.19
N ASP A 35 8.57 16.13 28.34
CA ASP A 35 9.67 15.16 28.41
C ASP A 35 10.43 15.24 29.74
N VAL A 36 10.56 16.45 30.30
CA VAL A 36 11.16 16.66 31.64
C VAL A 36 10.39 15.88 32.70
N LEU A 37 9.06 15.94 32.67
CA LEU A 37 8.21 15.18 33.59
C LEU A 37 8.40 13.67 33.40
N SER A 38 8.47 13.18 32.16
CA SER A 38 8.72 11.77 31.88
C SER A 38 10.05 11.29 32.47
N ARG A 39 11.12 12.08 32.35
CA ARG A 39 12.44 11.74 32.92
C ARG A 39 12.43 11.74 34.46
N LEU A 40 11.79 12.73 35.08
CA LEU A 40 11.62 12.77 36.55
C LEU A 40 10.93 11.50 37.08
N LEU A 41 9.92 11.03 36.35
CA LEU A 41 9.15 9.83 36.72
C LEU A 41 9.92 8.52 36.48
N MET A 42 10.86 8.46 35.53
CA MET A 42 11.64 7.24 35.25
C MET A 42 12.75 6.97 36.27
N THR A 43 13.24 7.99 36.97
CA THR A 43 14.31 7.83 37.97
C THR A 43 13.89 7.15 39.28
N LYS A 44 12.59 6.91 39.51
CA LYS A 44 12.07 6.43 40.80
C LYS A 44 10.77 5.67 40.64
N ASN A 45 10.75 4.34 40.57
CA ASN A 45 9.54 3.55 40.93
C ASN A 45 9.85 2.07 41.20
N GLU A 46 9.49 1.59 42.39
CA GLU A 46 9.19 0.20 42.74
C GLU A 46 7.69 0.11 43.14
N ALA A 47 7.32 -0.79 44.05
CA ALA A 47 5.94 -1.16 44.36
C ALA A 47 5.18 -0.13 45.23
N ALA A 48 3.88 0.06 44.91
CA ALA A 48 2.96 1.01 45.53
C ALA A 48 3.18 1.26 47.04
N SER A 49 3.79 2.40 47.37
CA SER A 49 4.07 2.82 48.75
C SER A 49 3.72 4.28 49.02
N VAL A 50 3.55 4.62 50.30
CA VAL A 50 3.36 6.02 50.77
C VAL A 50 4.56 6.89 50.41
N LYS A 51 5.77 6.33 50.48
CA LYS A 51 7.01 6.99 50.08
C LYS A 51 6.99 7.36 48.60
N GLU A 52 6.51 6.47 47.75
CA GLU A 52 6.37 6.73 46.31
C GLU A 52 5.29 7.76 45.99
N ALA A 53 4.15 7.72 46.69
CA ALA A 53 3.11 8.73 46.50
C ALA A 53 3.64 10.16 46.80
N ASN A 54 4.43 10.31 47.86
CA ASN A 54 5.09 11.59 48.17
C ASN A 54 6.17 11.97 47.15
N ASN A 55 6.98 11.00 46.71
CA ASN A 55 7.97 11.23 45.66
C ASN A 55 7.32 11.68 44.35
N PHE A 56 6.18 11.08 44.01
CA PHE A 56 5.40 11.39 42.82
C PHE A 56 4.84 12.82 42.87
N LEU A 57 4.29 13.25 44.01
CA LEU A 57 3.88 14.64 44.21
C LEU A 57 5.06 15.61 44.10
N LYS A 58 6.19 15.29 44.71
CA LYS A 58 7.40 16.12 44.60
C LYS A 58 7.82 16.31 43.13
N CYS A 59 7.75 15.26 42.31
CA CYS A 59 8.03 15.37 40.88
C CYS A 59 7.02 16.29 40.17
N PHE A 60 5.74 16.21 40.53
CA PHE A 60 4.73 17.13 39.98
C PHE A 60 4.95 18.56 40.42
N ASP A 61 5.28 18.82 41.68
CA ASP A 61 5.52 20.16 42.21
C ASP A 61 6.74 20.79 41.54
N GLU A 62 7.84 20.04 41.39
CA GLU A 62 9.04 20.48 40.65
C GLU A 62 8.70 20.77 39.18
N TYR A 63 7.97 19.87 38.51
CA TYR A 63 7.55 20.09 37.13
C TYR A 63 6.62 21.30 36.97
N CYS A 64 5.63 21.47 37.86
CA CYS A 64 4.70 22.60 37.82
C CYS A 64 5.44 23.92 38.07
N ALA A 65 6.40 23.93 38.98
CA ALA A 65 7.25 25.09 39.25
C ALA A 65 8.12 25.47 38.05
N TRP A 66 8.70 24.49 37.33
CA TRP A 66 9.54 24.77 36.16
C TRP A 66 8.74 25.13 34.91
N SER A 67 7.62 24.44 34.67
CA SER A 67 6.82 24.60 33.44
C SER A 67 5.74 25.67 33.54
N GLY A 68 5.38 26.10 34.75
CA GLY A 68 4.20 26.94 35.00
C GLY A 68 2.86 26.25 34.73
N GLN A 69 2.86 24.93 34.48
CA GLN A 69 1.64 24.14 34.30
C GLN A 69 1.04 23.73 35.65
N ALA A 70 -0.24 23.35 35.65
CA ALA A 70 -0.95 22.90 36.84
C ALA A 70 -1.71 21.60 36.58
N VAL A 71 -1.74 20.72 37.58
CA VAL A 71 -2.48 19.46 37.53
C VAL A 71 -3.98 19.72 37.68
N ASN A 72 -4.80 19.15 36.79
CA ASN A 72 -6.25 19.18 36.94
C ASN A 72 -6.74 18.01 37.80
N TYR A 73 -6.76 18.19 39.12
CA TYR A 73 -7.20 17.16 40.08
C TYR A 73 -8.66 16.72 39.91
N GLN A 74 -9.51 17.51 39.25
CA GLN A 74 -10.88 17.10 38.95
C GLN A 74 -10.93 16.02 37.86
N LYS A 75 -9.96 16.01 36.94
CA LYS A 75 -9.82 15.01 35.88
C LYS A 75 -8.86 13.87 36.27
N SER A 76 -7.96 14.09 37.22
CA SER A 76 -6.99 13.10 37.69
C SER A 76 -7.63 12.07 38.63
N THR A 77 -7.32 10.79 38.41
CA THR A 77 -7.81 9.68 39.25
C THR A 77 -6.73 8.61 39.43
N VAL A 78 -6.84 7.83 40.49
CA VAL A 78 -5.87 6.78 40.85
C VAL A 78 -6.54 5.41 40.81
N TYR A 79 -5.87 4.45 40.19
CA TYR A 79 -6.28 3.06 40.14
C TYR A 79 -5.46 2.21 41.11
N PHE A 80 -6.12 1.31 41.84
CA PHE A 80 -5.48 0.37 42.76
C PHE A 80 -5.81 -1.07 42.35
N THR A 81 -4.78 -1.89 42.19
CA THR A 81 -4.91 -3.33 41.95
C THR A 81 -5.49 -4.05 43.17
N GLN A 82 -6.07 -5.24 42.98
CA GLN A 82 -6.72 -6.02 44.05
C GLN A 82 -5.81 -6.34 45.25
N GLY A 83 -4.49 -6.40 45.05
CA GLY A 83 -3.52 -6.67 46.12
C GLY A 83 -3.24 -5.49 47.08
N VAL A 84 -3.80 -4.30 46.85
CA VAL A 84 -3.57 -3.13 47.71
C VAL A 84 -4.63 -3.07 48.82
N PRO A 85 -4.25 -3.11 50.11
CA PRO A 85 -5.21 -2.98 51.22
C PRO A 85 -5.99 -1.66 51.18
N SER A 86 -7.27 -1.70 51.54
CA SER A 86 -8.18 -0.54 51.49
C SER A 86 -7.65 0.66 52.30
N ASN A 87 -7.04 0.41 53.46
CA ASN A 87 -6.46 1.46 54.31
C ASN A 87 -5.30 2.18 53.61
N LYS A 88 -4.39 1.40 53.00
CA LYS A 88 -3.24 1.93 52.25
C LYS A 88 -3.69 2.69 51.00
N ALA A 89 -4.74 2.21 50.32
CA ALA A 89 -5.31 2.92 49.17
C ALA A 89 -5.91 4.28 49.58
N LYS A 90 -6.63 4.34 50.71
CA LYS A 90 -7.15 5.62 51.26
C LYS A 90 -6.05 6.59 51.62
N GLU A 91 -5.01 6.12 52.27
CA GLU A 91 -3.84 6.93 52.63
C GLU A 91 -3.16 7.52 51.39
N ILE A 92 -2.91 6.70 50.36
CA ILE A 92 -2.34 7.17 49.09
C ILE A 92 -3.27 8.16 48.38
N MET A 93 -4.59 7.95 48.38
CA MET A 93 -5.54 8.91 47.78
C MET A 93 -5.53 10.26 48.49
N ASN A 94 -5.46 10.26 49.83
CA ASN A 94 -5.41 11.48 50.62
C ASN A 94 -4.13 12.27 50.34
N ILE A 95 -2.99 11.58 50.22
CA ILE A 95 -1.72 12.19 49.84
C ILE A 95 -1.84 12.79 48.44
N LEU A 96 -2.26 12.01 47.44
CA LEU A 96 -2.29 12.43 46.05
C LEU A 96 -3.36 13.49 45.73
N GLY A 97 -4.38 13.66 46.59
CA GLY A 97 -5.51 14.55 46.32
C GLY A 97 -6.37 14.11 45.13
N MET A 98 -6.32 12.82 44.76
CA MET A 98 -7.00 12.26 43.58
C MET A 98 -8.10 11.29 43.97
N LYS A 99 -9.18 11.26 43.19
CA LYS A 99 -10.29 10.34 43.40
C LYS A 99 -9.95 8.93 42.91
N ARG A 100 -10.56 7.92 43.52
CA ARG A 100 -10.49 6.54 43.01
C ARG A 100 -11.08 6.47 41.60
N MET A 101 -10.35 5.85 40.70
CA MET A 101 -10.79 5.61 39.33
C MET A 101 -11.94 4.62 39.30
N GLN A 102 -12.97 4.93 38.51
CA GLN A 102 -14.14 4.07 38.32
C GLN A 102 -13.91 3.04 37.22
N ASN A 103 -14.60 1.91 37.28
CA ASN A 103 -14.46 0.83 36.30
C ASN A 103 -14.99 1.17 34.89
N ASP A 104 -15.74 2.25 34.74
CA ASP A 104 -16.26 2.77 33.47
C ASP A 104 -15.44 3.96 32.91
N SER A 105 -14.27 4.24 33.51
CA SER A 105 -13.39 5.33 33.09
C SER A 105 -12.95 5.18 31.63
N ILE A 106 -12.95 6.29 30.90
CA ILE A 106 -12.59 6.36 29.47
C ILE A 106 -11.19 6.96 29.33
N TYR A 107 -10.32 6.28 28.57
CA TYR A 107 -8.99 6.77 28.21
C TYR A 107 -8.85 6.83 26.69
N LEU A 108 -8.45 7.99 26.16
CA LEU A 108 -8.35 8.26 24.71
C LEU A 108 -9.60 7.83 23.90
N GLY A 109 -10.78 8.03 24.50
CA GLY A 109 -12.07 7.71 23.87
C GLY A 109 -12.48 6.22 23.88
N LEU A 110 -11.75 5.37 24.62
CA LEU A 110 -12.02 3.94 24.81
C LEU A 110 -12.20 3.60 26.31
N PRO A 111 -13.03 2.62 26.68
CA PRO A 111 -13.09 2.13 28.06
C PRO A 111 -11.73 1.59 28.52
N LEU A 112 -11.21 2.10 29.63
CA LEU A 112 -9.92 1.68 30.17
C LEU A 112 -10.01 0.27 30.78
N PHE A 113 -11.07 -0.01 31.52
CA PHE A 113 -11.36 -1.34 32.06
C PHE A 113 -12.45 -2.01 31.23
N ARG A 114 -12.34 -3.33 31.08
CA ARG A 114 -13.24 -4.12 30.26
C ARG A 114 -14.13 -4.98 31.13
N SER A 115 -15.43 -4.95 30.86
CA SER A 115 -16.39 -5.84 31.50
C SER A 115 -16.36 -7.22 30.85
N PHE A 116 -16.95 -8.21 31.54
CA PHE A 116 -17.20 -9.52 30.94
C PHE A 116 -18.10 -9.44 29.69
N LYS A 117 -18.99 -8.43 29.62
CA LYS A 117 -19.91 -8.20 28.50
C LYS A 117 -19.36 -7.13 27.54
N ARG A 118 -18.30 -7.47 26.81
CA ARG A 118 -17.60 -6.55 25.87
C ARG A 118 -18.49 -5.85 24.84
N SER A 119 -19.57 -6.50 24.40
CA SER A 119 -20.55 -5.86 23.50
C SER A 119 -21.16 -4.59 24.11
N LYS A 120 -21.34 -4.54 25.43
CA LYS A 120 -21.83 -3.37 26.15
C LYS A 120 -20.82 -2.22 26.07
N ASP A 121 -19.56 -2.55 26.36
CA ASP A 121 -18.47 -1.57 26.44
C ASP A 121 -18.18 -0.90 25.09
N LEU A 122 -18.47 -1.58 23.97
CA LEU A 122 -18.22 -1.09 22.62
C LEU A 122 -19.49 -0.61 21.88
N ASN A 123 -20.66 -0.59 22.53
CA ASN A 123 -21.89 -0.06 21.92
C ASN A 123 -21.74 1.42 21.53
N PHE A 124 -20.93 2.21 22.26
CA PHE A 124 -20.69 3.61 21.93
C PHE A 124 -20.15 3.78 20.49
N LEU A 125 -19.47 2.77 19.93
CA LEU A 125 -18.98 2.81 18.55
C LEU A 125 -20.16 2.85 17.57
N VAL A 126 -21.17 2.01 17.79
CA VAL A 126 -22.41 2.00 16.99
C VAL A 126 -23.07 3.37 17.09
N ASP A 127 -23.19 3.93 18.29
CA ASP A 127 -23.83 5.23 18.52
C ASP A 127 -23.08 6.38 17.83
N LYS A 128 -21.73 6.39 17.92
CA LYS A 128 -20.88 7.38 17.24
C LYS A 128 -21.04 7.30 15.72
N VAL A 129 -20.99 6.11 15.14
CA VAL A 129 -21.18 5.92 13.70
C VAL A 129 -22.59 6.35 13.29
N MET A 130 -23.61 5.95 14.05
CA MET A 130 -24.99 6.32 13.79
C MET A 130 -25.23 7.82 13.83
N LYS A 131 -24.65 8.52 14.81
CA LYS A 131 -24.76 9.98 14.91
C LYS A 131 -24.17 10.68 13.67
N ARG A 132 -23.05 10.16 13.13
CA ARG A 132 -22.42 10.70 11.91
C ARG A 132 -23.25 10.39 10.66
N VAL A 133 -23.66 9.14 10.48
CA VAL A 133 -24.46 8.69 9.32
C VAL A 133 -25.80 9.44 9.26
N LYS A 134 -26.49 9.61 10.39
CA LYS A 134 -27.73 10.41 10.46
C LYS A 134 -27.50 11.85 9.99
N SER A 135 -26.41 12.50 10.42
CA SER A 135 -26.05 13.85 9.97
C SER A 135 -25.70 13.94 8.48
N TRP A 136 -25.33 12.84 7.82
CA TRP A 136 -25.07 12.85 6.37
C TRP A 136 -26.32 12.62 5.55
N LYS A 137 -27.27 11.82 6.07
CA LYS A 137 -28.57 11.59 5.44
C LYS A 137 -29.37 12.88 5.27
N THR A 138 -29.16 13.87 6.14
CA THR A 138 -29.81 15.19 6.06
C THR A 138 -29.16 16.14 5.05
N ARG A 139 -28.03 15.77 4.42
CA ARG A 139 -27.33 16.59 3.42
C ARG A 139 -27.58 16.05 2.01
N LEU A 140 -27.73 16.94 1.02
CA LEU A 140 -27.82 16.61 -0.40
C LEU A 140 -26.45 16.17 -0.96
N LEU A 141 -25.94 15.04 -0.48
CA LEU A 141 -24.64 14.50 -0.90
C LEU A 141 -24.79 13.56 -2.11
N SER A 142 -23.90 13.73 -3.08
CA SER A 142 -23.75 12.79 -4.19
C SER A 142 -23.31 11.40 -3.68
N LYS A 143 -23.55 10.34 -4.47
CA LYS A 143 -23.12 8.97 -4.11
C LYS A 143 -21.60 8.88 -3.87
N ALA A 144 -20.80 9.54 -4.72
CA ALA A 144 -19.35 9.63 -4.55
C ALA A 144 -18.97 10.38 -3.26
N GLY A 145 -19.66 11.47 -2.94
CA GLY A 145 -19.47 12.20 -1.68
C GLY A 145 -19.83 11.36 -0.44
N ARG A 146 -20.90 10.57 -0.50
CA ARG A 146 -21.27 9.63 0.57
C ARG A 146 -20.22 8.53 0.74
N ALA A 147 -19.76 7.92 -0.35
CA ALA A 147 -18.69 6.92 -0.31
C ALA A 147 -17.40 7.48 0.30
N CYS A 148 -17.02 8.71 -0.09
CA CYS A 148 -15.86 9.41 0.47
C CYS A 148 -16.02 9.67 1.98
N LEU A 149 -17.19 10.10 2.46
CA LEU A 149 -17.43 10.31 3.90
C LEU A 149 -17.48 9.01 4.69
N ILE A 150 -18.07 7.95 4.14
CA ILE A 150 -18.05 6.62 4.75
C ILE A 150 -16.59 6.17 4.93
N GLN A 151 -15.77 6.30 3.89
CA GLN A 151 -14.36 5.90 3.92
C GLN A 151 -13.48 6.77 4.83
N SER A 152 -13.65 8.09 4.80
CA SER A 152 -12.79 9.02 5.54
C SER A 152 -13.18 9.16 7.02
N VAL A 153 -14.48 9.05 7.34
CA VAL A 153 -15.00 9.32 8.70
C VAL A 153 -15.64 8.09 9.33
N GLY A 154 -16.46 7.34 8.59
CA GLY A 154 -17.13 6.15 9.13
C GLY A 154 -16.13 5.05 9.46
N SER A 155 -15.27 4.72 8.49
CA SER A 155 -14.24 3.70 8.61
C SER A 155 -13.16 4.07 9.63
N SER A 156 -12.75 5.33 9.72
CA SER A 156 -11.67 5.76 10.62
C SER A 156 -12.03 5.60 12.09
N LEU A 157 -13.31 5.84 12.46
CA LEU A 157 -13.81 5.60 13.82
C LEU A 157 -13.67 4.13 14.23
N ALA A 158 -14.09 3.20 13.38
CA ALA A 158 -13.96 1.78 13.65
C ALA A 158 -12.50 1.31 13.60
N THR A 159 -11.69 1.88 12.70
CA THR A 159 -10.26 1.59 12.57
C THR A 159 -9.50 1.95 13.84
N TYR A 160 -9.81 3.10 14.45
CA TYR A 160 -9.21 3.52 15.72
C TYR A 160 -9.48 2.52 16.85
N VAL A 161 -10.73 2.05 16.97
CA VAL A 161 -11.09 1.02 17.96
C VAL A 161 -10.40 -0.31 17.65
N ALA A 162 -10.47 -0.78 16.41
CA ALA A 162 -9.88 -2.05 15.98
C ALA A 162 -8.35 -2.08 16.14
N ALA A 163 -7.68 -0.93 16.04
CA ALA A 163 -6.25 -0.82 16.25
C ALA A 163 -5.82 -1.13 17.69
N SER A 164 -6.71 -1.00 18.66
CA SER A 164 -6.41 -1.12 20.09
C SER A 164 -7.21 -2.23 20.80
N ASP A 165 -8.33 -2.68 20.24
CA ASP A 165 -9.19 -3.69 20.84
C ASP A 165 -9.86 -4.62 19.81
N VAL A 166 -10.28 -5.80 20.28
CA VAL A 166 -11.11 -6.75 19.55
C VAL A 166 -12.56 -6.27 19.55
N ILE A 167 -13.08 -5.92 18.37
CA ILE A 167 -14.49 -5.62 18.19
C ILE A 167 -15.29 -6.94 18.15
N PRO A 168 -16.27 -7.17 19.04
CA PRO A 168 -17.14 -8.35 18.98
C PRO A 168 -17.88 -8.41 17.64
N LYS A 169 -18.04 -9.61 17.08
CA LYS A 169 -18.72 -9.82 15.79
C LYS A 169 -20.13 -9.21 15.75
N THR A 170 -20.84 -9.25 16.88
CA THR A 170 -22.17 -8.63 17.03
C THR A 170 -22.13 -7.12 16.82
N ILE A 171 -21.12 -6.43 17.35
CA ILE A 171 -20.93 -4.98 17.19
C ILE A 171 -20.43 -4.67 15.79
N ALA A 172 -19.43 -5.42 15.29
CA ALA A 172 -18.91 -5.25 13.93
C ALA A 172 -20.03 -5.33 12.89
N ARG A 173 -20.88 -6.36 12.95
CA ARG A 173 -22.03 -6.52 12.04
C ARG A 173 -23.08 -5.42 12.17
N LYS A 174 -23.32 -4.90 13.38
CA LYS A 174 -24.22 -3.75 13.57
C LYS A 174 -23.66 -2.52 12.86
N VAL A 175 -22.37 -2.23 13.03
CA VAL A 175 -21.75 -1.08 12.37
C VAL A 175 -21.70 -1.29 10.85
N ASP A 176 -21.37 -2.49 10.36
CA ASP A 176 -21.36 -2.84 8.93
C ASP A 176 -22.74 -2.65 8.30
N LYS A 177 -23.81 -3.06 9.00
CA LYS A 177 -25.20 -2.83 8.59
C LYS A 177 -25.53 -1.33 8.48
N GLU A 178 -25.11 -0.51 9.43
CA GLU A 178 -25.36 0.94 9.40
C GLU A 178 -24.53 1.66 8.33
N LEU A 179 -23.36 1.11 7.99
CA LEU A 179 -22.53 1.56 6.87
C LEU A 179 -22.93 0.91 5.53
N THR A 180 -24.04 0.16 5.49
CA THR A 180 -24.61 -0.49 4.29
C THR A 180 -23.58 -1.29 3.49
N ASP A 181 -22.83 -2.18 4.15
CA ASP A 181 -21.87 -3.12 3.55
C ASP A 181 -20.73 -2.53 2.69
N PHE A 182 -20.57 -1.20 2.66
CA PHE A 182 -19.44 -0.56 1.95
C PHE A 182 -18.09 -0.89 2.57
N TRP A 183 -18.07 -1.24 3.86
CA TRP A 183 -16.87 -1.44 4.65
C TRP A 183 -17.10 -2.56 5.66
N LYS A 184 -16.36 -3.67 5.54
CA LYS A 184 -16.48 -4.84 6.44
C LYS A 184 -15.55 -4.69 7.64
N ILE A 185 -16.05 -4.13 8.74
CA ILE A 185 -15.32 -3.95 9.99
C ILE A 185 -14.92 -5.31 10.58
N GLU A 186 -15.71 -6.37 10.36
CA GLU A 186 -15.30 -7.72 10.76
C GLU A 186 -13.96 -8.11 10.10
N THR A 187 -13.76 -7.82 8.81
CA THR A 187 -12.50 -8.07 8.10
C THR A 187 -11.34 -7.26 8.66
N ILE A 188 -11.57 -5.98 8.96
CA ILE A 188 -10.53 -5.08 9.44
C ILE A 188 -10.13 -5.39 10.86
N ASN A 189 -11.10 -5.73 11.70
CA ASN A 189 -10.84 -6.20 13.06
C ASN A 189 -9.92 -7.42 13.01
N SER A 190 -10.24 -8.42 12.20
CA SER A 190 -9.36 -9.58 11.98
C SER A 190 -7.98 -9.20 11.43
N ALA A 191 -7.89 -8.24 10.50
CA ALA A 191 -6.62 -7.74 9.98
C ALA A 191 -5.77 -7.03 11.05
N PHE A 192 -6.39 -6.30 11.99
CA PHE A 192 -5.69 -5.73 13.13
C PHE A 192 -5.25 -6.79 14.14
N ILE A 193 -6.05 -7.83 14.38
CA ILE A 193 -5.59 -8.98 15.17
C ILE A 193 -4.36 -9.63 14.52
N LEU A 194 -4.37 -9.78 13.19
CA LEU A 194 -3.24 -10.28 12.43
C LEU A 194 -2.00 -9.36 12.55
N LYS A 195 -2.20 -8.03 12.54
CA LYS A 195 -1.14 -7.04 12.83
C LYS A 195 -0.52 -7.27 14.20
N TRP A 196 -1.34 -7.51 15.22
CA TRP A 196 -0.84 -7.76 16.57
C TRP A 196 -0.17 -9.14 16.69
N GLY A 197 -0.60 -10.14 15.92
CA GLY A 197 0.14 -11.40 15.76
C GLY A 197 1.51 -11.19 15.13
N TRP A 198 1.58 -10.45 14.01
CA TRP A 198 2.83 -10.05 13.39
C TRP A 198 3.75 -9.29 14.36
N LYS A 199 3.18 -8.36 15.14
CA LYS A 199 3.91 -7.60 16.15
C LYS A 199 4.41 -8.51 17.28
N ALA A 200 3.63 -9.49 17.73
CA ALA A 200 4.06 -10.47 18.73
C ALA A 200 5.26 -11.30 18.24
N LEU A 201 5.36 -11.53 16.94
CA LEU A 201 6.42 -12.29 16.29
C LEU A 201 7.70 -11.47 16.10
N THR A 202 7.57 -10.19 15.74
CA THR A 202 8.69 -9.34 15.27
C THR A 202 9.17 -8.30 16.29
N ASP A 203 8.28 -7.75 17.11
CA ASP A 203 8.61 -6.65 18.02
C ASP A 203 9.14 -7.19 19.36
N LYS A 204 10.45 -7.06 19.55
CA LYS A 204 11.16 -7.47 20.77
C LYS A 204 11.59 -6.27 21.65
N GLU A 205 11.54 -5.05 21.12
CA GLU A 205 12.13 -3.87 21.77
C GLU A 205 11.11 -2.99 22.47
N SER A 206 9.88 -2.92 21.96
CA SER A 206 8.87 -2.06 22.58
C SER A 206 8.43 -2.60 23.94
N VAL A 207 7.96 -1.70 24.82
CA VAL A 207 7.36 -2.07 26.11
C VAL A 207 6.28 -3.15 25.93
N TRP A 208 5.50 -3.08 24.86
CA TRP A 208 4.51 -4.10 24.54
C TRP A 208 5.17 -5.44 24.19
N GLY A 209 6.20 -5.43 23.35
CA GLY A 209 6.98 -6.62 22.98
C GLY A 209 7.56 -7.31 24.21
N THR A 210 8.22 -6.54 25.08
CA THR A 210 8.79 -7.03 26.35
C THR A 210 7.72 -7.65 27.26
N ILE A 211 6.54 -7.04 27.38
CA ILE A 211 5.43 -7.61 28.16
C ILE A 211 4.94 -8.91 27.54
N ILE A 212 4.78 -8.97 26.20
CA ILE A 212 4.33 -10.19 25.53
C ILE A 212 5.35 -11.32 25.71
N GLN A 213 6.64 -11.02 25.54
CA GLN A 213 7.73 -11.96 25.74
C GLN A 213 7.74 -12.52 27.17
N ASN A 214 7.68 -11.65 28.18
CA ASN A 214 7.83 -12.06 29.58
C ASN A 214 6.56 -12.64 30.23
N LYS A 215 5.38 -12.26 29.75
CA LYS A 215 4.10 -12.69 30.35
C LYS A 215 3.47 -13.88 29.64
N TYR A 216 3.53 -13.89 28.31
CA TYR A 216 2.76 -14.83 27.50
C TYR A 216 3.63 -15.86 26.78
N LEU A 217 4.77 -15.44 26.22
CA LEU A 217 5.64 -16.35 25.47
C LEU A 217 6.61 -17.12 26.38
N ASN A 218 7.15 -16.47 27.41
CA ASN A 218 8.18 -17.01 28.32
C ASN A 218 9.35 -17.62 27.54
N HIS A 219 9.90 -16.88 26.58
CA HIS A 219 10.98 -17.31 25.67
C HIS A 219 10.66 -18.50 24.75
N ARG A 220 9.39 -18.90 24.61
CA ARG A 220 8.96 -19.91 23.62
C ARG A 220 8.62 -19.28 22.28
N ASN A 221 8.66 -20.09 21.22
CA ASN A 221 8.22 -19.69 19.89
C ASN A 221 6.72 -19.35 19.92
N PHE A 222 6.35 -18.23 19.29
CA PHE A 222 4.96 -17.75 19.19
C PHE A 222 3.99 -18.81 18.65
N PHE A 223 4.43 -19.65 17.71
CA PHE A 223 3.57 -20.66 17.09
C PHE A 223 3.29 -21.85 18.00
N ASP A 224 4.14 -22.13 18.99
CA ASP A 224 4.02 -23.27 19.90
C ASP A 224 3.21 -22.97 21.16
N VAL A 225 2.88 -21.71 21.42
CA VAL A 225 2.17 -21.31 22.65
C VAL A 225 0.70 -21.75 22.61
N GLU A 226 0.28 -22.49 23.63
CA GLU A 226 -1.11 -22.90 23.82
C GLU A 226 -1.99 -21.80 24.44
N ILE A 227 -3.29 -21.86 24.16
CA ILE A 227 -4.28 -20.90 24.67
C ILE A 227 -4.65 -21.26 26.11
N ASN A 228 -4.37 -20.38 27.08
CA ASN A 228 -4.80 -20.57 28.46
C ASN A 228 -6.18 -19.93 28.71
N SER A 229 -7.01 -20.57 29.56
CA SER A 229 -8.31 -20.04 29.97
C SER A 229 -8.20 -18.73 30.76
N ARG A 230 -7.09 -18.51 31.49
CA ARG A 230 -6.82 -17.30 32.27
C ARG A 230 -6.29 -16.11 31.45
N ASP A 231 -5.93 -16.34 30.18
CA ASP A 231 -5.37 -15.28 29.35
C ASP A 231 -6.38 -14.18 29.03
N SER A 232 -5.85 -13.02 28.67
CA SER A 232 -6.68 -11.93 28.16
C SER A 232 -7.34 -12.36 26.85
N SER A 233 -8.61 -12.02 26.64
CA SER A 233 -9.27 -12.45 25.40
C SER A 233 -8.68 -11.78 24.13
N PHE A 234 -7.94 -10.68 24.29
CA PHE A 234 -7.17 -10.08 23.21
C PHE A 234 -6.02 -11.02 22.80
N TRP A 235 -5.24 -11.49 23.77
CA TRP A 235 -4.20 -12.50 23.53
C TRP A 235 -4.75 -13.79 22.92
N LYS A 236 -5.88 -14.29 23.44
CA LYS A 236 -6.54 -15.47 22.84
C LYS A 236 -6.96 -15.23 21.39
N SER A 237 -7.34 -14.00 21.03
CA SER A 237 -7.72 -13.66 19.65
C SER A 237 -6.49 -13.62 18.74
N ILE A 238 -5.36 -13.11 19.24
CA ILE A 238 -4.06 -13.15 18.56
C ILE A 238 -3.65 -14.61 18.30
N LEU A 239 -3.65 -15.46 19.33
CA LEU A 239 -3.31 -16.89 19.18
C LEU A 239 -4.24 -17.61 18.21
N LYS A 240 -5.55 -17.29 18.19
CA LYS A 240 -6.48 -17.86 17.20
C LYS A 240 -6.19 -17.45 15.76
N SER A 241 -5.55 -16.30 15.55
CA SER A 241 -5.17 -15.84 14.20
C SER A 241 -3.86 -16.43 13.67
N ARG A 242 -3.13 -17.20 14.50
CA ARG A 242 -1.79 -17.73 14.17
C ARG A 242 -1.75 -18.60 12.92
N SER A 243 -2.78 -19.40 12.68
CA SER A 243 -2.85 -20.28 11.50
C SER A 243 -2.95 -19.48 10.21
N LEU A 244 -3.72 -18.38 10.24
CA LEU A 244 -3.77 -17.45 9.12
C LEU A 244 -2.45 -16.69 8.96
N LEU A 245 -1.80 -16.32 10.07
CA LEU A 245 -0.50 -15.66 10.03
C LEU A 245 0.58 -16.54 9.39
N LEU A 246 0.66 -17.81 9.80
CA LEU A 246 1.65 -18.78 9.32
C LEU A 246 1.61 -18.93 7.80
N ASN A 247 0.42 -18.89 7.18
CA ASN A 247 0.26 -18.99 5.73
C ASN A 247 0.79 -17.77 4.96
N HIS A 248 1.22 -16.70 5.63
CA HIS A 248 1.55 -15.42 5.01
C HIS A 248 2.84 -14.79 5.54
N VAL A 249 3.63 -15.57 6.29
CA VAL A 249 4.95 -15.16 6.78
C VAL A 249 6.01 -16.14 6.31
N CYS A 250 7.21 -15.62 6.09
CA CYS A 250 8.38 -16.40 5.71
C CYS A 250 9.57 -15.93 6.55
N ARG A 251 10.56 -16.78 6.83
CA ARG A 251 11.79 -16.35 7.49
C ARG A 251 12.64 -15.52 6.53
N LYS A 252 13.15 -14.40 7.03
CA LYS A 252 14.20 -13.62 6.38
C LYS A 252 15.53 -14.20 6.79
N ILE A 253 16.26 -14.78 5.84
CA ILE A 253 17.60 -15.30 6.10
C ILE A 253 18.57 -14.13 6.28
N GLY A 254 19.18 -14.06 7.46
CA GLY A 254 20.37 -13.28 7.75
C GLY A 254 21.57 -14.22 7.76
N ASN A 255 22.08 -14.54 8.95
CA ASN A 255 23.17 -15.50 9.16
C ASN A 255 22.72 -16.98 9.22
N GLY A 256 21.42 -17.26 9.17
CA GLY A 256 20.85 -18.61 9.12
C GLY A 256 20.94 -19.40 10.43
N LYS A 257 21.43 -18.80 11.53
CA LYS A 257 21.67 -19.48 12.81
C LYS A 257 20.38 -19.72 13.61
N GLU A 258 19.31 -19.00 13.32
CA GLU A 258 18.01 -19.07 14.01
C GLU A 258 16.89 -19.62 13.11
N THR A 259 17.23 -20.21 11.97
CA THR A 259 16.24 -20.72 11.00
C THR A 259 16.45 -22.20 10.76
N SER A 260 15.46 -23.00 11.13
CA SER A 260 15.47 -24.43 10.89
C SER A 260 15.11 -24.73 9.43
N ILE A 261 15.88 -25.60 8.80
CA ILE A 261 15.66 -26.00 7.41
C ILE A 261 14.28 -26.64 7.22
N TRP A 262 13.85 -27.44 8.20
CA TRP A 262 12.70 -28.34 8.07
C TRP A 262 11.41 -27.77 8.65
N PHE A 263 11.51 -27.03 9.76
CA PHE A 263 10.34 -26.56 10.51
C PHE A 263 9.93 -25.13 10.18
N ASP A 264 10.84 -24.31 9.64
CA ASP A 264 10.53 -22.93 9.28
C ASP A 264 10.24 -22.79 7.78
N LEU A 265 9.32 -21.88 7.45
CA LEU A 265 9.01 -21.52 6.06
C LEU A 265 10.01 -20.44 5.62
N TRP A 266 11.09 -20.80 4.95
CA TRP A 266 12.18 -19.86 4.62
C TRP A 266 12.47 -19.69 3.13
N VAL A 267 11.65 -20.30 2.26
CA VAL A 267 11.73 -20.16 0.80
C VAL A 267 10.60 -19.25 0.30
N PRO A 268 10.85 -17.94 0.02
CA PRO A 268 9.78 -16.97 -0.22
C PRO A 268 8.96 -17.24 -1.48
N SER A 269 9.56 -17.78 -2.55
CA SER A 269 8.86 -18.04 -3.82
C SER A 269 7.78 -19.11 -3.72
N ALA A 270 7.94 -20.06 -2.80
CA ALA A 270 7.02 -21.17 -2.59
C ALA A 270 6.23 -21.06 -1.28
N ASN A 271 6.63 -20.16 -0.38
CA ASN A 271 6.04 -19.95 0.95
C ASN A 271 5.86 -21.28 1.71
N ARG A 272 6.86 -22.15 1.60
CA ARG A 272 6.92 -23.47 2.23
C ARG A 272 8.35 -23.81 2.65
N SER A 273 8.50 -24.85 3.46
CA SER A 273 9.78 -25.49 3.67
C SER A 273 10.24 -26.20 2.38
N PRO A 274 11.55 -26.23 2.09
CA PRO A 274 12.08 -26.95 0.94
C PRO A 274 11.85 -28.47 1.08
N THR A 275 11.70 -29.16 -0.04
CA THR A 275 11.48 -30.61 -0.08
C THR A 275 12.82 -31.34 -0.13
N PRO A 276 13.15 -32.18 0.89
CA PRO A 276 14.39 -32.92 0.91
C PRO A 276 14.45 -33.99 -0.20
N LEU A 277 15.65 -34.22 -0.75
CA LEU A 277 15.98 -35.40 -1.56
C LEU A 277 16.50 -36.58 -0.72
N LEU A 278 17.05 -36.30 0.46
CA LEU A 278 17.62 -37.26 1.41
C LEU A 278 16.78 -37.29 2.69
N ASP A 279 16.70 -38.43 3.37
CA ASP A 279 15.97 -38.53 4.64
C ASP A 279 16.49 -37.49 5.66
N ALA A 280 15.57 -36.80 6.34
CA ALA A 280 15.87 -35.66 7.21
C ALA A 280 16.68 -36.01 8.49
N THR A 281 17.16 -37.25 8.63
CA THR A 281 17.92 -37.79 9.77
C THR A 281 19.44 -37.56 9.66
N HIS A 282 19.95 -37.00 8.56
CA HIS A 282 21.38 -36.87 8.26
C HIS A 282 22.10 -35.65 8.88
N GLY A 283 21.61 -35.09 9.99
CA GLY A 283 22.40 -34.18 10.85
C GLY A 283 22.52 -32.71 10.41
N VAL A 284 21.84 -32.27 9.36
CA VAL A 284 21.75 -30.84 8.98
C VAL A 284 20.40 -30.29 9.43
N ALA A 285 20.41 -29.32 10.35
CA ALA A 285 19.22 -28.80 11.00
C ALA A 285 18.98 -27.29 10.74
N TRP A 286 20.05 -26.55 10.43
CA TRP A 286 20.05 -25.09 10.39
C TRP A 286 20.53 -24.55 9.05
N VAL A 287 19.94 -23.44 8.59
CA VAL A 287 20.24 -22.84 7.28
C VAL A 287 21.69 -22.37 7.16
N ASN A 288 22.31 -21.93 8.27
CA ASN A 288 23.71 -21.50 8.28
C ASN A 288 24.70 -22.57 7.78
N GLN A 289 24.34 -23.85 7.82
CA GLN A 289 25.19 -24.95 7.34
C GLN A 289 25.34 -24.95 5.81
N PHE A 290 24.44 -24.27 5.08
CA PHE A 290 24.54 -24.06 3.63
C PHE A 290 25.17 -22.70 3.26
N ILE A 291 25.63 -21.93 4.24
CA ILE A 291 26.26 -20.63 4.03
C ILE A 291 27.77 -20.78 4.25
N THR A 292 28.54 -20.42 3.24
CA THR A 292 30.01 -20.42 3.26
C THR A 292 30.56 -19.24 4.08
N GLU A 293 31.85 -19.25 4.40
CA GLU A 293 32.52 -18.16 5.13
C GLU A 293 32.50 -16.82 4.37
N ASP A 294 32.30 -16.84 3.05
CA ASP A 294 32.22 -15.67 2.17
C ASP A 294 30.78 -15.11 2.01
N ASP A 295 29.86 -15.46 2.92
CA ASP A 295 28.43 -15.11 2.88
C ASP A 295 27.73 -15.49 1.56
N CYS A 296 28.17 -16.61 0.97
CA CYS A 296 27.62 -17.18 -0.24
C CYS A 296 26.98 -18.54 0.02
N TRP A 297 25.97 -18.90 -0.77
CA TRP A 297 25.36 -20.23 -0.72
C TRP A 297 26.34 -21.30 -1.20
N ASP A 298 26.44 -22.41 -0.47
CA ASP A 298 27.10 -23.64 -0.93
C ASP A 298 26.19 -24.34 -1.97
N GLU A 299 26.42 -24.03 -3.24
CA GLU A 299 25.58 -24.48 -4.34
C GLU A 299 25.61 -26.01 -4.52
N GLU A 300 26.76 -26.65 -4.31
CA GLU A 300 26.87 -28.11 -4.43
C GLU A 300 26.10 -28.79 -3.31
N MET A 301 26.23 -28.30 -2.08
CA MET A 301 25.51 -28.85 -0.94
C MET A 301 23.99 -28.65 -1.12
N ILE A 302 23.52 -27.50 -1.58
CA ILE A 302 22.08 -27.27 -1.83
C ILE A 302 21.54 -28.21 -2.90
N LYS A 303 22.27 -28.40 -4.02
CA LYS A 303 21.86 -29.30 -5.12
C LYS A 303 21.73 -30.76 -4.67
N ASN A 304 22.58 -31.19 -3.74
CA ASN A 304 22.56 -32.55 -3.21
C ASN A 304 21.38 -32.80 -2.26
N TRP A 305 20.94 -31.76 -1.54
CA TRP A 305 19.90 -31.89 -0.51
C TRP A 305 18.48 -31.58 -1.00
N PHE A 306 18.32 -30.74 -2.02
CA PHE A 306 17.01 -30.25 -2.46
C PHE A 306 16.74 -30.50 -3.93
N ASN A 307 15.46 -30.65 -4.29
CA ASN A 307 15.07 -30.80 -5.69
C ASN A 307 15.45 -29.56 -6.53
N ARG A 308 15.39 -29.69 -7.87
CA ARG A 308 15.77 -28.61 -8.81
C ARG A 308 14.97 -27.31 -8.61
N ALA A 309 13.69 -27.39 -8.23
CA ALA A 309 12.84 -26.22 -8.05
C ALA A 309 13.22 -25.44 -6.77
N ASP A 310 13.45 -26.16 -5.66
CA ASP A 310 13.83 -25.59 -4.38
C ASP A 310 15.27 -25.07 -4.40
N THR A 311 16.18 -25.79 -5.05
CA THR A 311 17.55 -25.31 -5.30
C THR A 311 17.54 -23.95 -5.98
N LYS A 312 16.80 -23.80 -7.10
CA LYS A 312 16.66 -22.51 -7.79
C LYS A 312 16.05 -21.44 -6.90
N ALA A 313 15.06 -21.78 -6.10
CA ALA A 313 14.40 -20.83 -5.20
C ALA A 313 15.34 -20.33 -4.09
N ILE A 314 16.13 -21.22 -3.50
CA ILE A 314 17.10 -20.90 -2.44
C ILE A 314 18.24 -20.04 -2.99
N LEU A 315 18.82 -20.41 -4.13
CA LEU A 315 19.91 -19.65 -4.75
C LEU A 315 19.50 -18.22 -5.14
N ASN A 316 18.22 -17.97 -5.39
CA ASN A 316 17.70 -16.62 -5.64
C ASN A 316 17.62 -15.74 -4.37
N ILE A 317 17.72 -16.31 -3.16
CA ILE A 317 17.73 -15.56 -1.90
C ILE A 317 19.07 -14.83 -1.77
N GLN A 318 19.04 -13.50 -1.77
CA GLN A 318 20.23 -12.68 -1.58
C GLN A 318 20.64 -12.66 -0.11
N LEU A 319 21.84 -13.13 0.22
CA LEU A 319 22.40 -13.08 1.58
C LEU A 319 23.01 -11.70 1.91
N PRO A 320 22.89 -11.21 3.16
CA PRO A 320 23.61 -10.02 3.61
C PRO A 320 25.13 -10.28 3.68
N GLN A 321 25.95 -9.24 3.61
CA GLN A 321 27.42 -9.32 3.78
C GLN A 321 27.87 -9.00 5.21
N ASP A 322 26.91 -8.77 6.10
CA ASP A 322 27.13 -8.46 7.52
C ASP A 322 26.47 -9.58 8.34
N ASP A 323 26.99 -9.90 9.54
CA ASP A 323 26.41 -10.88 10.47
C ASP A 323 25.10 -10.34 11.08
N VAL A 324 24.05 -10.31 10.27
CA VAL A 324 22.70 -9.88 10.63
C VAL A 324 21.90 -11.09 11.08
N LYS A 325 21.17 -10.97 12.19
CA LYS A 325 20.28 -12.04 12.67
C LYS A 325 19.11 -12.27 11.71
N ASP A 326 18.63 -13.51 11.68
CA ASP A 326 17.42 -13.87 10.95
C ASP A 326 16.19 -13.13 11.49
N ASP A 327 15.26 -12.81 10.59
CA ASP A 327 14.03 -12.08 10.92
C ASP A 327 12.82 -12.70 10.20
N TRP A 328 11.70 -11.98 10.12
CA TRP A 328 10.49 -12.39 9.43
C TRP A 328 10.18 -11.47 8.25
N LEU A 329 9.69 -12.07 7.17
CA LEU A 329 9.15 -11.43 5.99
C LEU A 329 7.63 -11.57 5.96
N TRP A 330 6.95 -10.46 5.69
CA TRP A 330 5.53 -10.44 5.41
C TRP A 330 5.28 -10.65 3.91
N MET A 331 4.68 -11.78 3.55
CA MET A 331 4.50 -12.18 2.14
C MET A 331 3.37 -11.45 1.39
N GLY A 332 2.64 -10.56 2.08
CA GLY A 332 1.51 -9.82 1.49
C GLY A 332 1.86 -8.54 0.76
N GLU A 333 3.09 -8.05 0.90
CA GLU A 333 3.58 -6.86 0.21
C GLU A 333 4.98 -7.12 -0.37
N PRO A 334 5.30 -6.57 -1.55
CA PRO A 334 6.63 -6.72 -2.15
C PRO A 334 7.78 -6.22 -1.29
N SER A 335 7.54 -5.28 -0.37
CA SER A 335 8.56 -4.80 0.56
C SER A 335 8.87 -5.74 1.72
N GLY A 336 8.11 -6.82 1.87
CA GLY A 336 8.27 -7.73 3.01
C GLY A 336 7.78 -7.13 4.34
N LEU A 337 7.16 -5.95 4.33
CA LEU A 337 6.66 -5.26 5.52
C LEU A 337 5.14 -5.41 5.66
N PHE A 338 4.68 -5.55 6.90
CA PHE A 338 3.27 -5.71 7.20
C PHE A 338 2.45 -4.47 6.81
N SER A 339 1.33 -4.70 6.11
CA SER A 339 0.33 -3.67 5.85
C SER A 339 -1.08 -4.15 6.25
N ILE A 340 -1.90 -3.26 6.81
CA ILE A 340 -3.31 -3.60 7.08
C ILE A 340 -4.07 -3.92 5.79
N LYS A 341 -3.69 -3.32 4.65
CA LYS A 341 -4.30 -3.55 3.34
C LYS A 341 -4.12 -4.99 2.87
N SER A 342 -2.89 -5.51 2.88
CA SER A 342 -2.60 -6.92 2.57
C SER A 342 -3.24 -7.88 3.57
N ALA A 343 -3.19 -7.58 4.87
CA ALA A 343 -3.86 -8.39 5.88
C ALA A 343 -5.38 -8.49 5.65
N CYS A 344 -6.04 -7.41 5.21
CA CYS A 344 -7.46 -7.45 4.85
C CYS A 344 -7.74 -8.34 3.63
N ARG A 345 -6.83 -8.40 2.65
CA ARG A 345 -6.94 -9.30 1.48
C ARG A 345 -6.85 -10.76 1.92
N PHE A 346 -5.87 -11.08 2.77
CA PHE A 346 -5.68 -12.42 3.31
C PHE A 346 -6.86 -12.91 4.16
N VAL A 347 -7.41 -12.05 5.02
CA VAL A 347 -8.62 -12.38 5.79
C VAL A 347 -9.83 -12.69 4.90
N LYS A 348 -9.90 -12.12 3.70
CA LYS A 348 -10.97 -12.41 2.72
C LYS A 348 -10.72 -13.68 1.91
N GLY A 349 -9.56 -14.32 2.03
CA GLY A 349 -9.15 -15.44 1.19
C GLY A 349 -8.66 -15.03 -0.20
N GLU A 350 -8.31 -13.75 -0.40
CA GLU A 350 -7.71 -13.26 -1.63
C GLU A 350 -6.20 -13.57 -1.59
N ASN A 351 -5.80 -14.75 -2.09
CA ASN A 351 -4.43 -15.29 -1.96
C ASN A 351 -3.37 -14.60 -2.84
N SER A 352 -3.75 -13.70 -3.75
CA SER A 352 -2.82 -13.07 -4.68
C SER A 352 -3.02 -11.57 -4.80
N ALA A 353 -1.91 -10.82 -4.85
CA ALA A 353 -1.90 -9.39 -5.19
C ALA A 353 -2.48 -9.09 -6.58
N THR A 354 -2.60 -10.12 -7.42
CA THR A 354 -3.02 -10.09 -8.81
C THR A 354 -4.49 -10.39 -9.05
N SER A 355 -5.31 -10.75 -8.05
CA SER A 355 -6.74 -11.02 -8.29
C SER A 355 -7.64 -9.77 -8.31
N VAL A 356 -7.07 -8.57 -8.53
CA VAL A 356 -7.90 -7.44 -8.93
C VAL A 356 -8.29 -7.70 -10.38
N ASN A 357 -9.54 -8.13 -10.61
CA ASN A 357 -10.09 -8.35 -11.94
C ASN A 357 -9.59 -7.25 -12.89
N PRO A 358 -8.86 -7.57 -13.97
CA PRO A 358 -8.17 -6.60 -14.83
C PRO A 358 -9.11 -5.49 -15.31
N LYS A 359 -10.40 -5.81 -15.47
CA LYS A 359 -11.50 -4.88 -15.71
C LYS A 359 -11.56 -3.72 -14.71
N TRP A 360 -11.45 -4.00 -13.41
CA TRP A 360 -11.46 -2.97 -12.37
C TRP A 360 -10.16 -2.17 -12.34
N LYS A 361 -9.02 -2.81 -12.63
CA LYS A 361 -7.73 -2.12 -12.71
C LYS A 361 -7.75 -1.05 -13.80
N MET A 362 -8.29 -1.36 -14.97
CA MET A 362 -8.48 -0.40 -16.07
C MET A 362 -9.32 0.81 -15.64
N ILE A 363 -10.51 0.58 -15.07
CA ILE A 363 -11.42 1.65 -14.67
C ILE A 363 -10.81 2.53 -13.58
N TRP A 364 -10.30 1.92 -12.50
CA TRP A 364 -9.85 2.67 -11.32
C TRP A 364 -8.48 3.33 -11.50
N ASN A 365 -7.58 2.76 -12.31
CA ASN A 365 -6.27 3.35 -12.60
C ASN A 365 -6.30 4.38 -13.74
N SER A 366 -7.39 4.46 -14.51
CA SER A 366 -7.51 5.48 -15.55
C SER A 366 -7.38 6.91 -14.97
N LYS A 367 -6.94 7.88 -15.77
CA LYS A 367 -6.87 9.29 -15.36
C LYS A 367 -8.25 9.99 -15.35
N VAL A 368 -9.34 9.25 -15.52
CA VAL A 368 -10.71 9.77 -15.53
C VAL A 368 -11.12 10.26 -14.15
N HIS A 369 -11.92 11.33 -14.09
CA HIS A 369 -12.44 11.85 -12.83
C HIS A 369 -13.29 10.81 -12.05
N PRO A 370 -13.13 10.69 -10.71
CA PRO A 370 -13.75 9.63 -9.90
C PRO A 370 -15.27 9.49 -10.04
N ARG A 371 -15.98 10.58 -10.30
CA ARG A 371 -17.43 10.58 -10.52
C ARG A 371 -17.84 9.79 -11.77
N LEU A 372 -17.06 9.88 -12.85
CA LEU A 372 -17.31 9.15 -14.09
C LEU A 372 -16.89 7.68 -13.96
N LYS A 373 -15.81 7.39 -13.21
CA LYS A 373 -15.45 6.01 -12.83
C LYS A 373 -16.57 5.30 -12.07
N LEU A 374 -17.25 6.02 -11.16
CA LEU A 374 -18.39 5.48 -10.42
C LEU A 374 -19.57 5.16 -11.34
N ILE A 375 -19.81 5.99 -12.36
CA ILE A 375 -20.81 5.71 -13.39
C ILE A 375 -20.45 4.39 -14.08
N TRP A 376 -19.23 4.24 -14.62
CA TRP A 376 -18.79 2.98 -15.23
C TRP A 376 -18.96 1.78 -14.28
N TRP A 377 -18.54 1.91 -13.02
CA TRP A 377 -18.71 0.85 -12.03
C TRP A 377 -20.18 0.46 -11.81
N GLN A 378 -21.09 1.44 -11.75
CA GLN A 378 -22.52 1.17 -11.62
C GLN A 378 -23.08 0.46 -12.85
N MET A 379 -22.53 0.72 -14.04
CA MET A 379 -22.93 0.08 -15.29
C MET A 379 -22.58 -1.40 -15.24
N GLU A 380 -21.35 -1.71 -14.88
CA GLU A 380 -20.85 -3.09 -14.76
C GLU A 380 -21.53 -3.89 -13.64
N ARG A 381 -22.02 -3.23 -12.60
CA ARG A 381 -22.78 -3.85 -11.51
C ARG A 381 -24.28 -3.90 -11.78
N ASN A 382 -24.72 -3.41 -12.95
CA ASN A 382 -26.13 -3.24 -13.29
C ASN A 382 -26.90 -2.52 -12.15
N ALA A 383 -26.31 -1.45 -11.58
CA ALA A 383 -26.77 -0.80 -10.34
C ALA A 383 -27.57 0.50 -10.58
N PHE A 384 -27.94 0.80 -11.82
CA PHE A 384 -28.80 1.94 -12.13
C PHE A 384 -30.28 1.65 -11.82
N PRO A 385 -30.97 2.54 -11.09
CA PRO A 385 -32.38 2.40 -10.71
C PRO A 385 -33.30 2.81 -11.86
N THR A 386 -33.31 2.03 -12.94
CA THR A 386 -34.24 2.23 -14.06
C THR A 386 -35.64 1.74 -13.67
N ARG A 387 -36.70 2.28 -14.29
CA ARG A 387 -38.08 1.90 -13.98
C ARG A 387 -38.31 0.39 -14.12
N GLY A 388 -37.71 -0.26 -15.12
CA GLY A 388 -37.82 -1.72 -15.29
C GLY A 388 -37.23 -2.55 -14.14
N LYS A 389 -36.29 -2.01 -13.35
CA LYS A 389 -35.83 -2.67 -12.12
C LYS A 389 -36.62 -2.25 -10.89
N LEU A 390 -36.97 -0.96 -10.83
CA LEU A 390 -37.71 -0.41 -9.70
C LEU A 390 -39.12 -1.00 -9.62
N SER A 391 -39.74 -1.36 -10.75
CA SER A 391 -41.04 -2.05 -10.79
C SER A 391 -41.03 -3.41 -10.10
N CYS A 392 -39.87 -4.05 -9.95
CA CYS A 392 -39.73 -5.29 -9.20
C CYS A 392 -39.70 -5.09 -7.68
N VAL A 393 -39.57 -3.85 -7.21
CA VAL A 393 -39.36 -3.50 -5.79
C VAL A 393 -40.44 -2.56 -5.27
N MET A 394 -41.04 -1.74 -6.13
CA MET A 394 -42.13 -0.82 -5.78
C MET A 394 -43.09 -0.62 -6.94
N GLU A 395 -44.33 -0.26 -6.63
CA GLU A 395 -45.35 0.08 -7.62
C GLU A 395 -45.00 1.39 -8.35
N LEU A 396 -45.14 1.38 -9.67
CA LEU A 396 -44.83 2.50 -10.54
C LEU A 396 -45.98 2.75 -11.51
N ASN A 397 -46.32 4.03 -11.72
CA ASN A 397 -47.35 4.46 -12.66
C ASN A 397 -47.03 4.11 -14.11
N SER A 398 -45.75 3.91 -14.45
CA SER A 398 -45.30 3.49 -15.78
C SER A 398 -43.89 2.89 -15.70
N ILE A 399 -43.66 1.84 -16.49
CA ILE A 399 -42.33 1.23 -16.68
C ILE A 399 -41.59 1.80 -17.90
N CYS A 400 -42.25 2.64 -18.70
CA CYS A 400 -41.70 3.16 -19.94
C CYS A 400 -40.58 4.17 -19.69
N CYS A 401 -39.68 4.28 -20.67
CA CYS A 401 -38.58 5.22 -20.70
C CYS A 401 -39.08 6.68 -20.52
N PRO A 402 -38.62 7.43 -19.51
CA PRO A 402 -39.07 8.81 -19.28
C PRO A 402 -38.73 9.78 -20.42
N VAL A 403 -37.62 9.52 -21.12
CA VAL A 403 -37.13 10.42 -22.18
C VAL A 403 -37.64 10.01 -23.56
N GLY A 404 -37.74 8.70 -23.83
CA GLY A 404 -38.14 8.14 -25.13
C GLY A 404 -39.57 7.58 -25.22
N GLY A 405 -40.25 7.34 -24.10
CA GLY A 405 -41.69 7.06 -24.03
C GLY A 405 -42.17 5.64 -24.39
N GLU A 406 -41.54 4.96 -25.35
CA GLU A 406 -42.17 3.80 -26.02
C GLU A 406 -41.79 2.42 -25.44
N GLU A 407 -40.55 2.22 -24.98
CA GLU A 407 -40.08 0.92 -24.46
C GLU A 407 -39.85 0.95 -22.93
N THR A 408 -39.82 -0.24 -22.32
CA THR A 408 -39.45 -0.42 -20.91
C THR A 408 -38.06 0.15 -20.61
N GLU A 409 -37.96 0.93 -19.54
CA GLU A 409 -36.70 1.57 -19.15
C GLU A 409 -35.70 0.55 -18.59
N THR A 410 -34.82 0.05 -19.48
CA THR A 410 -33.59 -0.65 -19.11
C THR A 410 -32.38 0.27 -19.24
N PHE A 411 -31.27 -0.06 -18.60
CA PHE A 411 -30.05 0.75 -18.71
C PHE A 411 -29.55 0.79 -20.16
N PHE A 412 -29.54 -0.38 -20.82
CA PHE A 412 -29.13 -0.48 -22.21
C PHE A 412 -30.06 0.29 -23.16
N HIS A 413 -31.38 0.22 -22.95
CA HIS A 413 -32.32 1.04 -23.71
C HIS A 413 -32.00 2.54 -23.53
N LEU A 414 -31.89 3.01 -22.29
CA LEU A 414 -31.68 4.42 -21.98
C LEU A 414 -30.38 4.98 -22.56
N MET A 415 -29.29 4.18 -22.59
CA MET A 415 -27.97 4.65 -23.03
C MET A 415 -27.67 4.40 -24.50
N TRP A 416 -28.37 3.48 -25.16
CA TRP A 416 -28.02 3.05 -26.52
C TRP A 416 -29.22 3.02 -27.48
N LYS A 417 -30.30 2.30 -27.14
CA LYS A 417 -31.42 2.07 -28.08
C LYS A 417 -32.43 3.23 -28.18
N CYS A 418 -32.59 4.01 -27.11
CA CYS A 418 -33.57 5.08 -27.03
C CYS A 418 -33.39 6.12 -28.16
N THR A 419 -34.50 6.62 -28.75
CA THR A 419 -34.48 7.68 -29.78
C THR A 419 -33.72 8.92 -29.31
N TYR A 420 -33.88 9.29 -28.04
CA TYR A 420 -33.12 10.37 -27.42
C TYR A 420 -31.62 10.06 -27.33
N ALA A 421 -31.27 8.80 -27.02
CA ALA A 421 -29.87 8.38 -26.95
C ALA A 421 -29.20 8.41 -28.32
N LYS A 422 -29.88 7.88 -29.35
CA LYS A 422 -29.44 7.91 -30.75
C LYS A 422 -29.16 9.33 -31.22
N ALA A 423 -30.06 10.27 -30.93
CA ALA A 423 -29.87 11.68 -31.28
C ALA A 423 -28.64 12.30 -30.59
N LEU A 424 -28.42 12.00 -29.31
CA LEU A 424 -27.26 12.53 -28.58
C LEU A 424 -25.93 11.90 -29.04
N TRP A 425 -25.88 10.60 -29.31
CA TRP A 425 -24.67 9.95 -29.83
C TRP A 425 -24.29 10.47 -31.22
N PHE A 426 -25.27 10.61 -32.11
CA PHE A 426 -25.07 11.15 -33.45
C PHE A 426 -24.55 12.59 -33.44
N ASN A 427 -25.06 13.42 -32.53
CA ASN A 427 -24.63 14.82 -32.40
C ASN A 427 -23.48 15.05 -31.41
N SER A 428 -22.96 13.97 -30.80
CA SER A 428 -21.77 14.05 -29.95
C SER A 428 -20.50 14.20 -30.79
N SER A 429 -19.37 14.50 -30.16
CA SER A 429 -18.07 14.57 -30.84
C SER A 429 -17.62 13.25 -31.50
N LEU A 430 -18.27 12.12 -31.20
CA LEU A 430 -17.99 10.83 -31.85
C LEU A 430 -18.80 10.61 -33.13
N GLY A 431 -19.86 11.40 -33.38
CA GLY A 431 -20.68 11.26 -34.58
C GLY A 431 -21.33 9.88 -34.78
N LEU A 432 -21.58 9.13 -33.69
CA LEU A 432 -21.91 7.71 -33.75
C LEU A 432 -23.33 7.49 -34.29
N ARG A 433 -23.44 6.75 -35.40
CA ARG A 433 -24.68 6.17 -35.88
C ARG A 433 -24.91 4.83 -35.21
N VAL A 434 -25.63 4.86 -34.09
CA VAL A 434 -25.88 3.69 -33.24
C VAL A 434 -26.56 2.55 -34.01
N GLU A 435 -27.35 2.85 -35.05
CA GLU A 435 -27.99 1.83 -35.89
C GLU A 435 -27.02 0.98 -36.72
N LEU A 436 -25.80 1.46 -36.96
CA LEU A 436 -24.77 0.72 -37.72
C LEU A 436 -23.92 -0.19 -36.84
N VAL A 437 -24.09 -0.13 -35.52
CA VAL A 437 -23.34 -0.95 -34.56
C VAL A 437 -24.20 -2.13 -34.13
N ASP A 438 -23.72 -3.34 -34.41
CA ASP A 438 -24.37 -4.59 -34.00
C ASP A 438 -24.14 -4.85 -32.50
N ALA A 439 -24.86 -4.12 -31.66
CA ALA A 439 -24.87 -4.29 -30.21
C ALA A 439 -26.31 -4.37 -29.70
N HIS A 440 -26.70 -5.56 -29.25
CA HIS A 440 -28.05 -5.83 -28.75
C HIS A 440 -28.18 -5.80 -27.23
N ASP A 441 -27.05 -5.92 -26.54
CA ASP A 441 -26.94 -5.87 -25.09
C ASP A 441 -25.66 -5.13 -24.63
N TRP A 442 -25.50 -5.03 -23.31
CA TRP A 442 -24.38 -4.32 -22.70
C TRP A 442 -23.02 -5.03 -22.85
N GLU A 443 -22.99 -6.36 -22.90
CA GLU A 443 -21.73 -7.10 -23.08
C GLU A 443 -21.21 -6.92 -24.52
N GLN A 444 -22.09 -7.03 -25.51
CA GLN A 444 -21.77 -6.79 -26.91
C GLN A 444 -21.30 -5.36 -27.15
N TRP A 445 -21.99 -4.38 -26.57
CA TRP A 445 -21.55 -2.98 -26.63
C TRP A 445 -20.14 -2.79 -26.07
N LYS A 446 -19.82 -3.43 -24.94
CA LYS A 446 -18.48 -3.33 -24.34
C LYS A 446 -17.41 -3.96 -25.22
N ASN A 447 -17.66 -5.14 -25.78
CA ASN A 447 -16.71 -5.80 -26.67
C ASN A 447 -16.41 -4.90 -27.87
N TRP A 448 -17.46 -4.34 -28.48
CA TRP A 448 -17.33 -3.35 -29.55
C TRP A 448 -16.54 -2.10 -29.13
N PHE A 449 -16.86 -1.53 -27.97
CA PHE A 449 -16.22 -0.30 -27.46
C PHE A 449 -14.73 -0.47 -27.12
N LEU A 450 -14.34 -1.68 -26.71
CA LEU A 450 -12.96 -2.01 -26.34
C LEU A 450 -12.07 -2.35 -27.55
N GLU A 451 -12.66 -2.60 -28.72
CA GLU A 451 -11.92 -2.96 -29.92
C GLU A 451 -11.21 -1.74 -30.53
N ASP A 452 -9.90 -1.83 -30.76
CA ASP A 452 -9.10 -0.72 -31.28
C ASP A 452 -9.52 -0.29 -32.70
N THR A 453 -10.02 -1.23 -33.51
CA THR A 453 -10.51 -1.00 -34.89
C THR A 453 -11.74 -0.09 -34.94
N ASN A 454 -12.54 -0.05 -33.87
CA ASN A 454 -13.75 0.76 -33.78
C ASN A 454 -13.48 2.19 -33.29
N ARG A 455 -12.22 2.52 -32.96
CA ARG A 455 -11.83 3.84 -32.49
C ARG A 455 -11.53 4.77 -33.68
N PRO A 456 -12.00 6.04 -33.66
CA PRO A 456 -11.60 7.01 -34.67
C PRO A 456 -10.07 7.21 -34.70
N PRO A 457 -9.48 7.43 -35.89
CA PRO A 457 -8.05 7.72 -35.99
C PRO A 457 -7.71 9.01 -35.22
N ASN A 458 -6.53 9.04 -34.60
CA ASN A 458 -6.02 10.16 -33.79
C ASN A 458 -6.75 10.46 -32.48
N ILE A 459 -7.58 9.53 -31.97
CA ILE A 459 -8.17 9.63 -30.63
C ILE A 459 -7.62 8.49 -29.77
N THR A 460 -7.20 8.80 -28.54
CA THR A 460 -6.75 7.80 -27.57
C THR A 460 -7.92 7.06 -26.94
N PHE A 461 -7.68 5.85 -26.40
CA PHE A 461 -8.70 5.11 -25.65
C PHE A 461 -9.26 5.91 -24.45
N LEU A 462 -8.39 6.70 -23.80
CA LEU A 462 -8.78 7.52 -22.67
C LEU A 462 -9.75 8.63 -23.08
N GLU A 463 -9.51 9.27 -24.21
CA GLU A 463 -10.39 10.32 -24.74
C GLU A 463 -11.77 9.80 -25.10
N ILE A 464 -11.86 8.70 -25.87
CA ILE A 464 -13.14 8.10 -26.23
C ILE A 464 -13.92 7.63 -24.99
N MET A 465 -13.22 7.10 -23.97
CA MET A 465 -13.82 6.73 -22.69
C MET A 465 -14.39 7.95 -21.93
N VAL A 466 -13.66 9.07 -21.87
CA VAL A 466 -14.15 10.32 -21.25
C VAL A 466 -15.40 10.82 -21.96
N ILE A 467 -15.38 10.87 -23.29
CA ILE A 467 -16.51 11.33 -24.10
C ILE A 467 -17.74 10.47 -23.85
N ALA A 468 -17.59 9.14 -23.95
CA ALA A 468 -18.69 8.21 -23.74
C ALA A 468 -19.31 8.36 -22.34
N LEU A 469 -18.48 8.46 -21.29
CA LEU A 469 -18.94 8.65 -19.92
C LEU A 469 -19.64 10.00 -19.69
N CYS A 470 -19.19 11.07 -20.33
CA CYS A 470 -19.84 12.37 -20.25
C CYS A 470 -21.22 12.37 -20.90
N VAL A 471 -21.36 11.71 -22.06
CA VAL A 471 -22.63 11.54 -22.77
C VAL A 471 -23.61 10.73 -21.92
N MET A 472 -23.20 9.57 -21.41
CA MET A 472 -24.04 8.72 -20.56
C MET A 472 -24.43 9.40 -19.24
N GLU A 473 -23.53 10.19 -18.64
CA GLU A 473 -23.87 10.99 -17.47
C GLU A 473 -24.96 12.03 -17.80
N ALA A 474 -24.85 12.72 -18.94
CA ALA A 474 -25.83 13.71 -19.36
C ALA A 474 -27.20 13.06 -19.59
N MET A 475 -27.25 11.92 -20.29
CA MET A 475 -28.49 11.13 -20.47
C MET A 475 -29.13 10.75 -19.14
N TRP A 476 -28.32 10.26 -18.19
CA TRP A 476 -28.82 9.91 -16.86
C TRP A 476 -29.36 11.13 -16.10
N LYS A 477 -28.73 12.29 -16.23
CA LYS A 477 -29.21 13.54 -15.60
C LYS A 477 -30.53 14.01 -16.21
N GLU A 478 -30.62 14.07 -17.54
CA GLU A 478 -31.84 14.48 -18.25
C GLU A 478 -33.02 13.57 -17.90
N ARG A 479 -32.79 12.25 -17.89
CA ARG A 479 -33.79 11.29 -17.43
C ARG A 479 -34.27 11.61 -16.02
N ASN A 480 -33.36 11.88 -15.08
CA ASN A 480 -33.75 12.18 -13.69
C ASN A 480 -34.51 13.50 -13.57
N SER A 481 -34.13 14.52 -14.34
CA SER A 481 -34.89 15.78 -14.41
C SER A 481 -36.33 15.53 -14.82
N VAL A 482 -36.58 14.73 -15.86
CA VAL A 482 -37.94 14.37 -16.29
C VAL A 482 -38.70 13.59 -15.22
N VAL A 483 -38.05 12.59 -14.60
CA VAL A 483 -38.68 11.78 -13.53
C VAL A 483 -39.06 12.62 -12.31
N HIS A 484 -38.31 13.68 -12.02
CA HIS A 484 -38.57 14.61 -10.91
C HIS A 484 -39.37 15.84 -11.32
N GLY A 485 -40.07 15.80 -12.46
CA GLY A 485 -41.03 16.83 -12.87
C GLY A 485 -40.42 18.11 -13.44
N GLN A 486 -39.12 18.11 -13.79
CA GLN A 486 -38.49 19.22 -14.51
C GLN A 486 -38.78 19.10 -16.02
N SER A 487 -38.81 20.23 -16.71
CA SER A 487 -38.94 20.26 -18.17
C SER A 487 -37.72 19.65 -18.86
N LYS A 488 -37.94 19.03 -20.02
CA LYS A 488 -36.85 18.50 -20.87
C LYS A 488 -36.01 19.66 -21.40
N ASN A 489 -34.70 19.60 -21.24
CA ASN A 489 -33.79 20.54 -21.89
C ASN A 489 -33.76 20.27 -23.40
N SER A 490 -33.50 21.32 -24.19
CA SER A 490 -33.24 21.13 -25.61
C SER A 490 -31.98 20.30 -25.83
N ILE A 491 -31.94 19.49 -26.89
CA ILE A 491 -30.78 18.66 -27.23
C ILE A 491 -29.51 19.51 -27.32
N TRP A 492 -29.60 20.71 -27.89
CA TRP A 492 -28.48 21.65 -28.00
C TRP A 492 -27.91 22.10 -26.65
N GLN A 493 -28.75 22.38 -25.65
CA GLN A 493 -28.29 22.73 -24.31
C GLN A 493 -27.56 21.55 -23.64
N VAL A 494 -28.07 20.33 -23.86
CA VAL A 494 -27.45 19.10 -23.34
C VAL A 494 -26.10 18.85 -24.01
N LEU A 495 -26.00 18.99 -25.33
CA LEU A 495 -24.76 18.86 -26.09
C LEU A 495 -23.72 19.91 -25.70
N SER A 496 -24.13 21.17 -25.52
CA SER A 496 -23.24 22.23 -25.03
C SER A 496 -22.63 21.89 -23.66
N ASN A 497 -23.47 21.36 -22.75
CA ASN A 497 -23.02 20.89 -21.44
C ASN A 497 -22.08 19.67 -21.52
N ILE A 498 -22.35 18.73 -22.43
CA ILE A 498 -21.47 17.57 -22.70
C ILE A 498 -20.10 18.07 -23.18
N ASN A 499 -20.08 18.92 -24.21
CA ASN A 499 -18.84 19.44 -24.81
C ASN A 499 -18.03 20.29 -23.83
N ARG A 500 -18.69 21.07 -22.96
CA ARG A 500 -18.02 21.79 -21.88
C ARG A 500 -17.32 20.83 -20.91
N LYS A 501 -18.02 19.80 -20.45
CA LYS A 501 -17.42 18.80 -19.54
C LYS A 501 -16.30 18.00 -20.19
N ILE A 502 -16.45 17.60 -21.45
CA ILE A 502 -15.38 16.88 -22.17
C ILE A 502 -14.11 17.73 -22.16
N ARG A 503 -14.20 19.02 -22.50
CA ARG A 503 -13.06 19.94 -22.45
C ARG A 503 -12.46 20.07 -21.05
N GLU A 504 -13.29 20.25 -20.03
CA GLU A 504 -12.84 20.30 -18.62
C GLU A 504 -12.09 19.02 -18.21
N GLN A 505 -12.54 17.85 -18.68
CA GLN A 505 -11.93 16.55 -18.35
C GLN A 505 -10.67 16.25 -19.15
N LEU A 506 -10.67 16.56 -20.45
CA LEU A 506 -9.52 16.32 -21.33
C LEU A 506 -8.36 17.26 -21.03
N HIS A 507 -8.62 18.53 -20.66
CA HIS A 507 -7.56 19.45 -20.23
C HIS A 507 -6.76 18.91 -19.03
N VAL A 508 -7.40 18.16 -18.14
CA VAL A 508 -6.71 17.49 -17.00
C VAL A 508 -5.88 16.29 -17.46
N VAL A 509 -6.24 15.67 -18.59
CA VAL A 509 -5.58 14.47 -19.14
C VAL A 509 -4.40 14.84 -20.05
N SER A 510 -4.53 15.88 -20.89
CA SER A 510 -3.55 16.27 -21.92
C SER A 510 -2.23 16.81 -21.34
N ASN A 511 -2.26 17.48 -20.18
CA ASN A 511 -1.04 17.93 -19.48
C ASN A 511 -0.12 16.78 -19.00
N ALA A 512 -0.43 15.53 -19.31
CA ALA A 512 0.31 14.35 -18.90
C ALA A 512 0.71 13.42 -20.06
N VAL A 513 0.55 13.85 -21.31
CA VAL A 513 0.85 13.05 -22.50
C VAL A 513 1.54 13.93 -23.54
N GLU A 514 2.77 14.34 -23.27
CA GLU A 514 3.69 14.83 -24.30
C GLU A 514 5.12 14.63 -23.80
N ASP A 515 5.77 13.56 -24.24
CA ASP A 515 7.23 13.46 -24.31
C ASP A 515 7.57 12.43 -25.41
N PHE A 516 7.91 12.95 -26.60
CA PHE A 516 8.65 12.21 -27.60
C PHE A 516 10.05 11.93 -27.03
N CYS A 517 10.18 10.85 -26.26
CA CYS A 517 11.43 10.50 -25.58
C CYS A 517 12.38 9.79 -26.55
N ALA A 518 13.35 10.52 -27.09
CA ALA A 518 14.59 9.98 -27.62
C ALA A 518 15.64 9.91 -26.50
N TRP A 519 16.51 8.89 -26.51
CA TRP A 519 17.64 8.82 -25.57
C TRP A 519 18.55 10.04 -25.74
N SER A 520 19.14 10.53 -24.64
CA SER A 520 20.09 11.65 -24.66
C SER A 520 21.39 11.27 -23.94
N PRO A 521 22.55 11.74 -24.43
CA PRO A 521 23.84 11.47 -23.80
C PRO A 521 23.97 12.16 -22.43
N PRO A 522 24.85 11.65 -21.55
CA PRO A 522 25.07 12.21 -20.22
C PRO A 522 25.79 13.58 -20.29
N PRO A 523 25.84 14.34 -19.17
CA PRO A 523 26.59 15.61 -19.10
C PRO A 523 28.07 15.45 -19.48
N ALA A 524 28.71 16.56 -19.86
CA ALA A 524 30.12 16.55 -20.24
C ALA A 524 31.01 15.92 -19.15
N SER A 525 31.95 15.06 -19.55
CA SER A 525 32.83 14.29 -18.64
C SER A 525 32.13 13.22 -17.77
N TRP A 526 30.86 12.92 -18.00
CA TRP A 526 30.18 11.78 -17.39
C TRP A 526 30.15 10.59 -18.34
N LEU A 527 30.11 9.39 -17.77
CA LEU A 527 29.84 8.16 -18.51
C LEU A 527 28.46 7.63 -18.15
N CYS A 528 27.73 7.12 -19.15
CA CYS A 528 26.41 6.52 -18.98
C CYS A 528 26.50 5.00 -19.14
N CYS A 529 25.93 4.27 -18.19
CA CYS A 529 25.84 2.81 -18.21
C CYS A 529 24.38 2.41 -18.46
N ASN A 530 24.07 2.00 -19.70
CA ASN A 530 22.79 1.37 -20.02
C ASN A 530 22.84 -0.11 -19.62
N CYS A 531 21.99 -0.49 -18.68
CA CYS A 531 21.97 -1.82 -18.07
C CYS A 531 20.70 -2.57 -18.47
N ASP A 532 20.84 -3.87 -18.72
CA ASP A 532 19.70 -4.77 -18.93
C ASP A 532 20.09 -6.23 -18.63
N VAL A 533 19.09 -7.11 -18.61
CA VAL A 533 19.23 -8.54 -18.35
C VAL A 533 18.40 -9.39 -19.31
N SER A 534 18.98 -10.50 -19.77
CA SER A 534 18.25 -11.57 -20.43
C SER A 534 18.20 -12.79 -19.51
N CYS A 535 17.00 -13.22 -19.14
CA CYS A 535 16.77 -14.28 -18.17
C CYS A 535 15.96 -15.43 -18.78
N ASP A 536 16.28 -16.66 -18.43
CA ASP A 536 15.50 -17.87 -18.71
C ASP A 536 15.44 -18.80 -17.48
N ASP A 537 14.99 -20.03 -17.68
CA ASP A 537 14.88 -21.02 -16.60
C ASP A 537 16.25 -21.55 -16.11
N GLU A 538 17.33 -21.37 -16.86
CA GLU A 538 18.66 -21.89 -16.55
C GLU A 538 19.57 -20.84 -15.90
N GLY A 539 19.29 -19.56 -16.11
CA GLY A 539 19.97 -18.46 -15.45
C GLY A 539 19.71 -17.14 -16.15
N MET A 540 20.66 -16.22 -16.00
CA MET A 540 20.59 -14.91 -16.65
C MET A 540 21.94 -14.45 -17.16
N VAL A 541 21.90 -13.59 -18.17
CA VAL A 541 23.05 -12.82 -18.64
C VAL A 541 22.71 -11.35 -18.50
N VAL A 542 23.50 -10.65 -17.70
CA VAL A 542 23.41 -9.20 -17.54
C VAL A 542 24.33 -8.51 -18.54
N ALA A 543 23.92 -7.35 -19.04
CA ALA A 543 24.70 -6.54 -19.96
C ALA A 543 24.78 -5.09 -19.48
N THR A 544 25.93 -4.47 -19.71
CA THR A 544 26.13 -3.03 -19.53
C THR A 544 26.81 -2.46 -20.76
N VAL A 545 26.20 -1.44 -21.34
CA VAL A 545 26.78 -0.61 -22.41
C VAL A 545 27.21 0.71 -21.79
N VAL A 546 28.52 0.99 -21.83
CA VAL A 546 29.08 2.25 -21.34
C VAL A 546 29.22 3.22 -22.51
N ARG A 547 28.66 4.43 -22.39
CA ARG A 547 28.70 5.50 -23.38
C ARG A 547 29.29 6.78 -22.82
N ASP A 548 29.97 7.55 -23.68
CA ASP A 548 30.49 8.88 -23.35
C ASP A 548 29.47 10.01 -23.51
N ASP A 549 29.89 11.24 -23.24
CA ASP A 549 29.08 12.47 -23.39
C ASP A 549 28.71 12.83 -24.84
N GLN A 550 29.26 12.10 -25.82
CA GLN A 550 28.86 12.16 -27.23
C GLN A 550 27.93 10.99 -27.62
N GLY A 551 27.60 10.11 -26.67
CA GLY A 551 26.80 8.90 -26.92
C GLY A 551 27.57 7.77 -27.59
N ARG A 552 28.90 7.84 -27.72
CA ARG A 552 29.72 6.79 -28.34
C ARG A 552 29.95 5.67 -27.35
N ILE A 553 29.94 4.43 -27.84
CA ILE A 553 30.20 3.24 -27.03
C ILE A 553 31.68 3.21 -26.63
N VAL A 554 31.94 3.20 -25.33
CA VAL A 554 33.28 3.11 -24.73
C VAL A 554 33.63 1.66 -24.43
N THR A 555 32.70 0.91 -23.86
CA THR A 555 32.91 -0.49 -23.45
C THR A 555 31.57 -1.20 -23.33
N ILE A 556 31.54 -2.47 -23.72
CA ILE A 556 30.42 -3.38 -23.46
C ILE A 556 30.92 -4.49 -22.55
N LYS A 557 30.17 -4.79 -21.48
CA LYS A 557 30.47 -5.92 -20.57
C LYS A 557 29.24 -6.79 -20.38
N THR A 558 29.43 -8.10 -20.38
CA THR A 558 28.39 -9.08 -20.06
C THR A 558 28.87 -10.06 -19.00
N GLU A 559 27.95 -10.57 -18.18
CA GLU A 559 28.26 -11.54 -17.12
C GLU A 559 27.11 -12.53 -16.97
N ARG A 560 27.44 -13.82 -16.85
CA ARG A 560 26.46 -14.90 -16.64
C ARG A 560 26.29 -15.15 -15.14
N ASN A 561 25.04 -15.33 -14.71
CA ASN A 561 24.67 -15.63 -13.33
C ASN A 561 23.66 -16.79 -13.28
N HIS A 562 23.67 -17.56 -12.19
CA HIS A 562 22.74 -18.67 -11.95
C HIS A 562 21.36 -18.24 -11.44
N LEU A 563 21.18 -16.95 -11.18
CA LEU A 563 19.91 -16.38 -10.74
C LEU A 563 18.88 -16.41 -11.89
N THR A 564 17.61 -16.59 -11.54
CA THR A 564 16.51 -16.76 -12.51
C THR A 564 15.35 -15.79 -12.29
N ASP A 565 15.51 -14.81 -11.39
CA ASP A 565 14.53 -13.75 -11.18
C ASP A 565 14.93 -12.50 -11.99
N PRO A 566 14.14 -12.10 -13.01
CA PRO A 566 14.47 -10.96 -13.86
C PRO A 566 14.64 -9.65 -13.06
N LEU A 567 13.83 -9.44 -12.01
CA LEU A 567 13.92 -8.21 -11.21
C LEU A 567 15.25 -8.14 -10.43
N ILE A 568 15.72 -9.29 -9.94
CA ILE A 568 17.05 -9.39 -9.32
C ILE A 568 18.12 -9.13 -10.38
N GLY A 569 17.95 -9.68 -11.58
CA GLY A 569 18.86 -9.51 -12.71
C GLY A 569 19.10 -8.06 -13.13
N GLU A 570 18.05 -7.25 -13.16
CA GLU A 570 18.12 -5.81 -13.45
C GLU A 570 19.06 -5.07 -12.49
N VAL A 571 18.92 -5.36 -11.20
CA VAL A 571 19.74 -4.78 -10.13
C VAL A 571 21.17 -5.32 -10.20
N VAL A 572 21.35 -6.61 -10.51
CA VAL A 572 22.68 -7.22 -10.71
C VAL A 572 23.40 -6.58 -11.90
N ALA A 573 22.70 -6.25 -13.00
CA ALA A 573 23.28 -5.53 -14.13
C ALA A 573 23.83 -4.15 -13.72
N VAL A 574 23.07 -3.40 -12.90
CA VAL A 574 23.50 -2.11 -12.34
C VAL A 574 24.70 -2.27 -11.39
N CYS A 575 24.71 -3.31 -10.54
CA CYS A 575 25.85 -3.63 -9.68
C CYS A 575 27.11 -4.00 -10.49
N MET A 576 26.96 -4.76 -11.58
CA MET A 576 28.06 -5.09 -12.49
C MET A 576 28.63 -3.82 -13.16
N ALA A 577 27.74 -2.92 -13.60
CA ALA A 577 28.13 -1.63 -14.14
C ALA A 577 28.95 -0.83 -13.12
N ALA A 578 28.49 -0.73 -11.87
CA ALA A 578 29.22 -0.01 -10.83
C ALA A 578 30.62 -0.58 -10.59
N LYS A 579 30.75 -1.91 -10.50
CA LYS A 579 32.07 -2.56 -10.38
C LYS A 579 32.99 -2.20 -11.56
N LEU A 580 32.50 -2.30 -12.79
CA LEU A 580 33.25 -1.96 -14.00
C LEU A 580 33.75 -0.50 -13.99
N MET A 581 32.94 0.43 -13.48
CA MET A 581 33.27 1.86 -13.47
C MET A 581 34.29 2.21 -12.38
N ILE A 582 34.26 1.49 -11.25
CA ILE A 582 35.31 1.56 -10.21
C ILE A 582 36.64 1.06 -10.78
N ASP A 583 36.63 -0.09 -11.46
CA ASP A 583 37.83 -0.67 -12.08
C ASP A 583 38.44 0.28 -13.12
N LYS A 584 37.59 1.00 -13.88
CA LYS A 584 38.00 2.05 -14.83
C LYS A 584 38.35 3.39 -14.20
N LYS A 585 38.27 3.53 -12.87
CA LYS A 585 38.57 4.76 -12.10
C LYS A 585 37.78 5.99 -12.56
N VAL A 586 36.50 5.79 -12.86
CA VAL A 586 35.61 6.87 -13.32
C VAL A 586 35.10 7.70 -12.15
N ALA A 587 35.12 9.03 -12.26
CA ALA A 587 34.69 9.94 -11.19
C ALA A 587 33.16 10.22 -11.21
N HIS A 588 32.56 10.28 -12.40
CA HIS A 588 31.17 10.69 -12.61
C HIS A 588 30.43 9.70 -13.52
N VAL A 589 29.33 9.13 -13.03
CA VAL A 589 28.61 8.05 -13.73
C VAL A 589 27.10 8.16 -13.58
N VAL A 590 26.37 7.88 -14.67
CA VAL A 590 24.91 7.67 -14.64
C VAL A 590 24.62 6.20 -14.96
N PHE A 591 23.87 5.52 -14.10
CA PHE A 591 23.34 4.18 -14.37
C PHE A 591 21.90 4.28 -14.85
N GLN A 592 21.57 3.65 -15.97
CA GLN A 592 20.24 3.67 -16.56
C GLN A 592 19.67 2.25 -16.68
N SER A 593 18.40 2.08 -16.30
CA SER A 593 17.61 0.86 -16.48
C SER A 593 16.20 1.23 -16.95
N ASP A 594 15.59 0.35 -17.74
CA ASP A 594 14.18 0.48 -18.16
C ASP A 594 13.20 -0.05 -17.12
N ASN A 595 13.71 -0.66 -16.04
CA ASN A 595 12.92 -1.14 -14.93
C ASN A 595 12.76 -0.06 -13.84
N ILE A 596 11.54 0.46 -13.71
CA ILE A 596 11.24 1.49 -12.71
C ILE A 596 11.37 0.99 -11.25
N GLU A 597 11.19 -0.31 -10.99
CA GLU A 597 11.36 -0.87 -9.64
C GLU A 597 12.84 -0.87 -9.24
N THR A 598 13.74 -1.20 -10.17
CA THR A 598 15.20 -1.09 -10.01
C THR A 598 15.63 0.34 -9.71
N VAL A 599 15.17 1.31 -10.50
CA VAL A 599 15.51 2.73 -10.29
C VAL A 599 14.98 3.24 -8.96
N LYS A 600 13.74 2.88 -8.61
CA LYS A 600 13.14 3.22 -7.30
C LYS A 600 13.92 2.63 -6.14
N ALA A 601 14.42 1.40 -6.28
CA ALA A 601 15.21 0.75 -5.23
C ALA A 601 16.47 1.55 -4.87
N PHE A 602 17.06 2.30 -5.81
CA PHE A 602 18.29 3.08 -5.59
C PHE A 602 18.06 4.59 -5.36
N SER A 603 16.91 5.13 -5.76
CA SER A 603 16.49 6.49 -5.40
C SER A 603 16.33 6.65 -3.88
N ASN A 604 16.12 7.87 -3.34
CA ASN A 604 15.88 8.17 -1.90
C ASN A 604 14.61 7.51 -1.31
N ALA A 605 14.47 6.21 -1.50
CA ALA A 605 13.39 5.35 -1.12
C ALA A 605 13.61 4.86 0.31
N THR A 606 12.57 4.96 1.13
CA THR A 606 12.57 4.27 2.42
C THR A 606 12.50 2.77 2.18
N ASP A 607 12.90 1.94 3.15
CA ASP A 607 12.79 0.47 3.04
C ASP A 607 11.37 -0.03 2.74
N ARG A 608 10.34 0.80 2.96
CA ARG A 608 8.96 0.50 2.60
C ARG A 608 8.68 0.48 1.10
N ASP A 609 9.49 1.21 0.33
CA ASP A 609 9.29 1.41 -1.11
C ASP A 609 10.14 0.45 -1.94
N CYS A 610 11.08 -0.26 -1.32
CA CYS A 610 11.95 -1.24 -1.95
C CYS A 610 11.38 -2.65 -1.83
N ASN A 611 11.49 -3.47 -2.88
CA ASN A 611 11.15 -4.88 -2.83
C ASN A 611 12.15 -5.62 -1.94
N PHE A 612 11.69 -6.51 -1.04
CA PHE A 612 12.55 -7.19 -0.07
C PHE A 612 13.68 -7.99 -0.75
N LYS A 613 13.44 -8.50 -1.96
CA LYS A 613 14.43 -9.24 -2.77
C LYS A 613 15.64 -8.37 -3.14
N LEU A 614 15.45 -7.05 -3.23
CA LEU A 614 16.45 -6.11 -3.69
C LEU A 614 17.24 -5.45 -2.56
N VAL A 615 16.80 -5.59 -1.30
CA VAL A 615 17.38 -4.86 -0.15
C VAL A 615 18.88 -5.13 -0.01
N ASN A 616 19.31 -6.39 -0.07
CA ASN A 616 20.72 -6.74 0.10
C ASN A 616 21.57 -6.32 -1.11
N LEU A 617 21.03 -6.41 -2.33
CA LEU A 617 21.70 -5.90 -3.53
C LEU A 617 21.82 -4.37 -3.53
N ARG A 618 20.81 -3.66 -3.02
CA ARG A 618 20.84 -2.21 -2.82
C ARG A 618 21.98 -1.83 -1.88
N SER A 619 22.11 -2.51 -0.75
CA SER A 619 23.22 -2.26 0.19
C SER A 619 24.58 -2.45 -0.47
N ARG A 620 24.75 -3.52 -1.28
CA ARG A 620 25.99 -3.77 -2.05
C ARG A 620 26.28 -2.65 -3.04
N PHE A 621 25.28 -2.21 -3.81
CA PHE A 621 25.43 -1.09 -4.74
C PHE A 621 25.80 0.21 -4.02
N GLN A 622 25.15 0.52 -2.90
CA GLN A 622 25.45 1.71 -2.11
C GLN A 622 26.88 1.69 -1.55
N GLN A 623 27.40 0.52 -1.18
CA GLN A 623 28.80 0.38 -0.79
C GLN A 623 29.75 0.65 -1.96
N LEU A 624 29.48 0.10 -3.15
CA LEU A 624 30.25 0.37 -4.36
C LEU A 624 30.24 1.87 -4.70
N CYS A 625 29.09 2.52 -4.55
CA CYS A 625 28.94 3.92 -4.91
C CYS A 625 29.77 4.90 -4.06
N LYS A 626 30.28 4.47 -2.89
CA LYS A 626 31.25 5.26 -2.10
C LYS A 626 32.56 5.53 -2.86
N GLY A 627 32.85 4.75 -3.91
CA GLY A 627 34.01 4.94 -4.77
C GLY A 627 33.88 6.05 -5.81
N PHE A 628 32.69 6.62 -6.03
CA PHE A 628 32.46 7.68 -7.02
C PHE A 628 32.43 9.08 -6.37
N GLN A 629 32.81 10.11 -7.13
CA GLN A 629 32.62 11.50 -6.68
C GLN A 629 31.16 11.93 -6.84
N ASN A 630 30.56 11.62 -8.00
CA ASN A 630 29.14 11.84 -8.27
C ASN A 630 28.58 10.63 -9.01
N TRP A 631 27.36 10.22 -8.66
CA TRP A 631 26.65 9.15 -9.36
C TRP A 631 25.16 9.41 -9.37
N GLU A 632 24.48 8.93 -10.41
CA GLU A 632 23.03 8.98 -10.53
C GLU A 632 22.47 7.64 -11.02
N VAL A 633 21.23 7.32 -10.63
CA VAL A 633 20.47 6.20 -11.19
C VAL A 633 19.19 6.76 -11.80
N GLY A 634 19.01 6.54 -13.10
CA GLY A 634 17.91 7.10 -13.89
C GLY A 634 17.07 6.03 -14.59
N HIS A 635 15.80 6.34 -14.79
CA HIS A 635 14.90 5.52 -15.61
C HIS A 635 14.98 5.97 -17.08
N VAL A 636 15.13 5.01 -17.98
CA VAL A 636 15.07 5.21 -19.43
C VAL A 636 13.93 4.37 -20.01
N PRO A 637 13.05 4.88 -20.90
CA PRO A 637 12.03 4.02 -21.51
C PRO A 637 12.64 2.83 -22.25
N ARG A 638 11.98 1.67 -22.24
CA ARG A 638 12.46 0.44 -22.91
C ARG A 638 12.92 0.66 -24.36
N ARG A 639 12.19 1.46 -25.13
CA ARG A 639 12.52 1.82 -26.52
C ARG A 639 13.83 2.59 -26.70
N CYS A 640 14.37 3.13 -25.61
CA CYS A 640 15.62 3.89 -25.55
C CYS A 640 16.75 3.07 -24.89
N ASN A 641 16.47 1.83 -24.47
CA ASN A 641 17.43 0.92 -23.83
C ASN A 641 17.65 -0.35 -24.68
N PHE A 642 17.22 -0.37 -25.95
CA PHE A 642 17.25 -1.56 -26.80
C PHE A 642 18.65 -2.12 -27.01
N MET A 643 19.69 -1.28 -27.08
CA MET A 643 21.05 -1.78 -27.25
C MET A 643 21.47 -2.69 -26.09
N ALA A 644 21.20 -2.30 -24.83
CA ALA A 644 21.50 -3.14 -23.67
C ALA A 644 20.67 -4.44 -23.67
N HIS A 645 19.37 -4.35 -24.01
CA HIS A 645 18.46 -5.50 -24.19
C HIS A 645 18.98 -6.49 -25.24
N ASN A 646 19.33 -5.98 -26.41
CA ASN A 646 19.80 -6.75 -27.55
C ASN A 646 21.12 -7.45 -27.23
N ILE A 647 22.06 -6.75 -26.58
CA ILE A 647 23.34 -7.32 -26.16
C ILE A 647 23.14 -8.42 -25.11
N ALA A 648 22.28 -8.20 -24.11
CA ALA A 648 22.00 -9.22 -23.10
C ALA A 648 21.41 -10.49 -23.74
N LYS A 649 20.47 -10.32 -24.68
CA LYS A 649 19.84 -11.42 -25.44
C LYS A 649 20.85 -12.15 -26.32
N TRP A 650 21.65 -11.41 -27.10
CA TRP A 650 22.70 -11.97 -27.96
C TRP A 650 23.75 -12.73 -27.17
N ALA A 651 24.23 -12.16 -26.06
CA ALA A 651 25.26 -12.77 -25.23
C ALA A 651 24.77 -14.06 -24.56
N ARG A 652 23.49 -14.13 -24.17
CA ARG A 652 22.86 -15.37 -23.67
C ARG A 652 22.81 -16.44 -24.74
N GLU A 653 22.34 -16.10 -25.94
CA GLU A 653 22.19 -17.07 -27.04
C GLU A 653 23.53 -17.60 -27.56
N ASN A 654 24.60 -16.80 -27.51
CA ASN A 654 25.93 -17.18 -27.97
C ASN A 654 26.87 -17.61 -26.84
N SER A 655 26.40 -17.60 -25.58
CA SER A 655 27.19 -17.92 -24.38
C SER A 655 28.49 -17.11 -24.25
N VAL A 656 28.44 -15.81 -24.54
CA VAL A 656 29.58 -14.88 -24.48
C VAL A 656 29.53 -14.06 -23.19
N THR A 657 30.64 -14.03 -22.44
CA THR A 657 30.80 -13.23 -21.21
C THR A 657 32.13 -12.47 -21.23
N GLY A 658 32.21 -11.38 -20.44
CA GLY A 658 33.39 -10.52 -20.35
C GLY A 658 33.24 -9.21 -21.11
N ILE A 659 34.37 -8.62 -21.50
CA ILE A 659 34.40 -7.38 -22.29
C ILE A 659 34.25 -7.75 -23.77
N ILE A 660 33.27 -7.14 -24.46
CA ILE A 660 32.98 -7.41 -25.87
C ILE A 660 33.43 -6.22 -26.72
N LEU A 661 34.08 -6.50 -27.85
CA LEU A 661 34.43 -5.47 -28.83
C LEU A 661 33.24 -5.17 -29.75
N CYS A 662 33.05 -3.91 -30.10
CA CYS A 662 31.96 -3.52 -31.02
C CYS A 662 32.10 -4.17 -32.42
N SER A 663 33.32 -4.56 -32.82
CA SER A 663 33.58 -5.29 -34.06
C SER A 663 32.94 -6.68 -34.12
N ASP A 664 32.63 -7.26 -32.95
CA ASP A 664 32.14 -8.63 -32.83
C ASP A 664 30.61 -8.70 -32.87
N LEU A 665 29.95 -7.53 -32.96
CA LEU A 665 28.50 -7.38 -32.92
C LEU A 665 27.96 -6.83 -34.23
N THR A 666 26.80 -7.32 -34.66
CA THR A 666 26.12 -6.80 -35.86
C THR A 666 25.46 -5.46 -35.58
N ALA A 667 25.22 -4.67 -36.63
CA ALA A 667 24.55 -3.38 -36.52
C ALA A 667 23.15 -3.47 -35.89
N GLU A 668 22.47 -4.61 -36.05
CA GLU A 668 21.16 -4.86 -35.43
C GLU A 668 21.25 -5.04 -33.91
N VAL A 669 22.27 -5.75 -33.41
CA VAL A 669 22.49 -5.91 -31.97
C VAL A 669 22.85 -4.56 -31.33
N LEU A 670 23.58 -3.71 -32.06
CA LEU A 670 23.94 -2.36 -31.64
C LEU A 670 22.83 -1.31 -31.90
N SER A 671 21.60 -1.72 -32.23
CA SER A 671 20.51 -0.77 -32.50
C SER A 671 19.85 -0.26 -31.23
N ASP A 672 19.66 1.05 -31.15
CA ASP A 672 18.86 1.71 -30.10
C ASP A 672 17.36 1.79 -30.40
N TYR A 673 16.95 1.43 -31.62
CA TYR A 673 15.58 1.66 -32.10
C TYR A 673 14.83 0.38 -32.45
N VAL A 674 15.56 -0.73 -32.64
CA VAL A 674 15.02 -1.98 -33.14
C VAL A 674 15.43 -3.11 -32.21
N GLU A 675 14.46 -3.95 -31.84
CA GLU A 675 14.72 -5.17 -31.10
C GLU A 675 15.37 -6.21 -32.02
N TRP A 676 16.48 -6.79 -31.56
CA TRP A 676 17.22 -7.82 -32.28
C TRP A 676 16.42 -9.12 -32.37
N ASN A 677 16.16 -9.56 -33.61
CA ASN A 677 15.42 -10.77 -33.94
C ASN A 677 16.24 -11.68 -34.86
N LYS A 678 16.36 -12.96 -34.49
CA LYS A 678 17.09 -14.00 -35.22
C LYS A 678 16.60 -14.28 -36.65
N HIS A 679 15.47 -13.71 -37.05
CA HIS A 679 14.76 -13.99 -38.31
C HIS A 679 14.51 -12.76 -39.19
N ALA A 680 15.19 -11.63 -38.93
CA ALA A 680 15.16 -10.48 -39.83
C ALA A 680 16.25 -10.65 -40.90
N GLY A 681 16.02 -11.56 -41.84
CA GLY A 681 16.86 -11.80 -43.02
C GLY A 681 16.03 -12.34 -44.15
#